data_AF-A0A5X6NZH1-F1
#
_entry.id   AF-A0A5X6NZH1-F1
#
_cell.length_a   1.000
_cell.length_b   1.000
_cell.length_c   1.000
_cell.angle_alpha   90.00
_cell.angle_beta   90.00
_cell.angle_gamma   90.00
#
_symmetry.space_group_name_H-M   'P 1'
#
loop_
_entity.id
_entity.type
_entity.pdbx_description
1 polymer ?
#
loop_
_entity_poly.entity_id
_entity_poly.type
_entity_poly.pdbx_seq_one_letter_code
_entity_poly.pdbx_strand_id
1 'polypeptide(L)'
;MNAPFTYASPTLSVEALKHSIAYKLMFTIGKDPVIANKHEWLNATLFAVRDRLVERWLRSNRAQLSQETRQVYYLSMEFLIGRTLSNALLSLGIYDDVKGALEAMGLDLEELIDEENDPGLGNGGLGRLAACFLDSLATLGLPGRGYGIRYDYGMFKQNIVDGRQKESPDYWLEYGNPWEFKRHNTRYKVLFGGRIQQEGKKARWIETEEILAVAYDQIIPGYDTDATNTLRLWNAQASSEINLGKFNQGDYFAAVEDKNHSENVSRVLYPDDSTYSGRELRLRQEYFLVSATVQDILHRHYQLHKTYENLADKIAIHLNDTHPVLSIPELMRLLIDEHKFSWDDAFEVCCQVFSNTNHTLMSEALETWPVDMLGKILPRHLQIIFEINDYFLKTVQEQYPNDTSLLGRASIIDESNGRRVRMAWLAVVVSHKVNGVSELHSNLMVQSLFADFAKIFPTRFCNVTNGVTPRRWLALANPPLSDVLDENIGRTWRTDLSQLSELKQHCDYPLVNHAVRQAKLENKKRLAVVIAQQLNVVVNPKALFDVQIKRIHEYKRQLMNVLHVITRYNRIKENPEADWVPRVNIFAGKAASAYYMAKHIIHLINDVAKVINNDPQIGDKLKVVFIPNYSVSLAQVIIPAADLSEQISLAGTEASGTSNMKFALNGALTIGTLDGANVEMQEHVGEENIFIFGNTAEEVEALRRQGYKPRDYYEKDEELHQVLTQIGSGVFNPEEPGRYRDLVDSLINFGDHYQVLADYRSYVDCQDKVDELYRRPEEWTTKAMLNIANMGYFSSDRTIKEYAENIWHIDPVRL
;
A
#
# COMPACT_ATOMS: atom_id res chain seq x y z
N MET A 1 35.02 -10.54 7.76
CA MET A 1 35.17 -10.82 9.21
C MET A 1 34.63 -12.22 9.50
N ASN A 2 35.47 -13.14 9.96
CA ASN A 2 35.04 -14.47 10.40
C ASN A 2 34.78 -14.46 11.90
N ALA A 3 33.74 -15.16 12.36
CA ALA A 3 33.45 -15.28 13.78
C ALA A 3 34.57 -16.08 14.47
N PRO A 4 35.03 -15.68 15.67
CA PRO A 4 36.07 -16.41 16.40
C PRO A 4 35.57 -17.69 17.07
N PHE A 5 34.36 -18.15 16.74
CA PHE A 5 33.70 -19.32 17.34
C PHE A 5 32.91 -20.10 16.29
N THR A 6 32.70 -21.38 16.55
CA THR A 6 31.87 -22.28 15.75
C THR A 6 30.46 -22.37 16.34
N TYR A 7 29.44 -22.42 15.49
CA TYR A 7 28.06 -22.73 15.87
C TYR A 7 27.48 -23.76 14.91
N ALA A 8 26.42 -24.46 15.31
CA ALA A 8 25.71 -25.39 14.45
C ALA A 8 24.63 -24.63 13.66
N SER A 9 24.77 -24.56 12.33
CA SER A 9 23.75 -23.97 11.46
C SER A 9 22.48 -24.84 11.46
N PRO A 10 21.28 -24.25 11.44
CA PRO A 10 20.04 -25.03 11.45
C PRO A 10 19.90 -25.86 10.16
N THR A 11 19.76 -27.18 10.30
CA THR A 11 19.55 -28.08 9.15
C THR A 11 18.11 -28.01 8.62
N LEU A 12 17.93 -28.20 7.32
CA LEU A 12 16.65 -28.14 6.61
C LEU A 12 16.07 -29.55 6.38
N SER A 13 15.80 -30.28 7.46
CA SER A 13 15.10 -31.57 7.39
C SER A 13 13.88 -31.57 8.30
N VAL A 14 12.88 -32.38 7.97
CA VAL A 14 11.66 -32.55 8.77
C VAL A 14 11.98 -32.83 10.24
N GLU A 15 12.89 -33.77 10.53
CA GLU A 15 13.27 -34.09 11.92
C GLU A 15 13.98 -32.92 12.63
N ALA A 16 14.84 -32.18 11.92
CA ALA A 16 15.48 -31.01 12.50
C ALA A 16 14.49 -29.85 12.75
N LEU A 17 13.49 -29.70 11.88
CA LEU A 17 12.41 -28.73 12.06
C LEU A 17 11.53 -29.10 13.25
N LYS A 18 11.11 -30.37 13.37
CA LYS A 18 10.37 -30.86 14.54
C LYS A 18 11.12 -30.57 15.83
N HIS A 19 12.41 -30.92 15.87
CA HIS A 19 13.25 -30.65 17.03
C HIS A 19 13.35 -29.14 17.31
N SER A 20 13.58 -28.32 16.30
CA SER A 20 13.67 -26.87 16.42
C SER A 20 12.37 -26.26 16.94
N ILE A 21 11.21 -26.65 16.39
CA ILE A 21 9.91 -26.13 16.79
C ILE A 21 9.60 -26.52 18.24
N ALA A 22 9.75 -27.80 18.60
CA ALA A 22 9.57 -28.26 19.97
C ALA A 22 10.52 -27.58 20.96
N TYR A 23 11.79 -27.39 20.57
CA TYR A 23 12.77 -26.67 21.37
C TYR A 23 12.35 -25.21 21.61
N LYS A 24 11.88 -24.51 20.56
CA LYS A 24 11.39 -23.14 20.70
C LYS A 24 10.16 -23.06 21.60
N LEU A 25 9.23 -24.01 21.48
CA LEU A 25 8.07 -24.06 22.38
C LEU A 25 8.50 -24.22 23.85
N MET A 26 9.37 -25.18 24.14
CA MET A 26 9.77 -25.48 25.52
C MET A 26 10.68 -24.43 26.13
N PHE A 27 11.67 -23.91 25.38
CA PHE A 27 12.75 -23.11 25.95
C PHE A 27 12.71 -21.62 25.57
N THR A 28 12.03 -21.26 24.49
CA THR A 28 11.82 -19.84 24.12
C THR A 28 10.48 -19.34 24.63
N ILE A 29 9.41 -20.12 24.44
CA ILE A 29 8.07 -19.76 24.91
C ILE A 29 7.84 -20.20 26.36
N GLY A 30 8.43 -21.32 26.78
CA GLY A 30 8.28 -21.83 28.14
C GLY A 30 7.01 -22.65 28.34
N LYS A 31 6.57 -23.40 27.32
CA LYS A 31 5.32 -24.16 27.33
C LYS A 31 5.54 -25.66 27.18
N ASP A 32 4.72 -26.44 27.87
CA ASP A 32 4.66 -27.89 27.70
C ASP A 32 3.82 -28.23 26.45
N PRO A 33 4.34 -29.05 25.52
CA PRO A 33 3.61 -29.48 24.32
C PRO A 33 2.19 -29.99 24.57
N VAL A 34 1.92 -30.60 25.73
CA VAL A 34 0.62 -31.20 26.06
C VAL A 34 -0.49 -30.16 26.25
N ILE A 35 -0.14 -28.93 26.66
CA ILE A 35 -1.12 -27.87 26.97
C ILE A 35 -0.96 -26.62 26.08
N ALA A 36 -0.02 -26.65 25.15
CA ALA A 36 0.27 -25.51 24.29
C ALA A 36 -0.89 -25.23 23.33
N ASN A 37 -1.30 -23.97 23.24
CA ASN A 37 -2.35 -23.56 22.32
C ASN A 37 -1.79 -23.29 20.91
N LYS A 38 -2.68 -23.06 19.93
CA LYS A 38 -2.30 -22.81 18.52
C LYS A 38 -1.36 -21.63 18.37
N HIS A 39 -1.61 -20.53 19.09
CA HIS A 39 -0.79 -19.33 19.00
C HIS A 39 0.64 -19.55 19.56
N GLU A 40 0.79 -20.36 20.61
CA GLU A 40 2.08 -20.76 21.15
C GLU A 40 2.85 -21.67 20.16
N TRP A 41 2.15 -22.61 19.52
CA TRP A 41 2.73 -23.42 18.44
C TRP A 41 3.12 -22.61 17.22
N LEU A 42 2.31 -21.61 16.85
CA LEU A 42 2.63 -20.64 15.82
C LEU A 42 3.94 -19.93 16.18
N ASN A 43 4.03 -19.28 17.33
CA ASN A 43 5.23 -18.54 17.74
C ASN A 43 6.48 -19.44 17.77
N ALA A 44 6.35 -20.70 18.19
CA ALA A 44 7.46 -21.64 18.18
C ALA A 44 7.95 -21.90 16.74
N THR A 45 7.01 -22.06 15.82
CA THR A 45 7.27 -22.21 14.38
C THR A 45 7.90 -20.96 13.79
N LEU A 46 7.38 -19.77 14.10
CA LEU A 46 7.93 -18.49 13.66
C LEU A 46 9.40 -18.35 14.09
N PHE A 47 9.73 -18.65 15.35
CA PHE A 47 11.11 -18.60 15.84
C PHE A 47 12.01 -19.62 15.14
N ALA A 48 11.53 -20.84 14.90
CA ALA A 48 12.30 -21.88 14.21
C ALA A 48 12.63 -21.50 12.76
N VAL A 49 11.67 -20.87 12.06
CA VAL A 49 11.87 -20.38 10.69
C VAL A 49 12.76 -19.14 10.68
N ARG A 50 12.54 -18.20 11.61
CA ARG A 50 13.36 -16.98 11.73
C ARG A 50 14.84 -17.27 11.93
N ASP A 51 15.19 -18.27 12.74
CA ASP A 51 16.59 -18.63 12.98
C ASP A 51 17.33 -19.00 11.68
N ARG A 52 16.63 -19.64 10.72
CA ARG A 52 17.18 -19.98 9.39
C ARG A 52 17.38 -18.73 8.53
N LEU A 53 16.52 -17.72 8.66
CA LEU A 53 16.68 -16.43 7.98
C LEU A 53 17.83 -15.60 8.53
N VAL A 54 18.13 -15.69 9.84
CA VAL A 54 19.21 -14.91 10.47
C VAL A 54 20.56 -15.19 9.81
N GLU A 55 20.85 -16.44 9.45
CA GLU A 55 22.11 -16.79 8.81
C GLU A 55 22.25 -16.18 7.40
N ARG A 56 21.18 -16.23 6.59
CA ARG A 56 21.11 -15.52 5.30
C ARG A 56 21.29 -14.01 5.48
N TRP A 57 20.65 -13.45 6.51
CA TRP A 57 20.71 -12.02 6.81
C TRP A 57 22.09 -11.53 7.22
N LEU A 58 22.77 -12.26 8.10
CA LEU A 58 24.12 -11.90 8.51
C LEU A 58 25.12 -12.05 7.35
N ARG A 59 24.97 -13.05 6.47
CA ARG A 59 25.80 -13.19 5.26
C ARG A 59 25.58 -12.03 4.29
N SER A 60 24.33 -11.72 3.96
CA SER A 60 23.96 -10.60 3.09
C SER A 60 24.51 -9.27 3.60
N ASN A 61 24.33 -8.97 4.89
CA ASN A 61 24.85 -7.73 5.48
C ASN A 61 26.39 -7.66 5.42
N ARG A 62 27.09 -8.77 5.68
CA ARG A 62 28.56 -8.80 5.56
C ARG A 62 29.03 -8.58 4.13
N ALA A 63 28.35 -9.20 3.16
CA ALA A 63 28.66 -9.06 1.75
C ALA A 63 28.51 -7.58 1.30
N GLN A 64 27.38 -6.95 1.62
CA GLN A 64 27.12 -5.53 1.37
C GLN A 64 28.20 -4.62 1.94
N LEU A 65 28.59 -4.85 3.21
CA LEU A 65 29.63 -4.05 3.86
C LEU A 65 31.01 -4.26 3.21
N SER A 66 31.36 -5.51 2.89
CA SER A 66 32.68 -5.84 2.31
C SER A 66 32.88 -5.35 0.88
N GLN A 67 31.79 -5.20 0.13
CA GLN A 67 31.81 -4.73 -1.26
C GLN A 67 31.63 -3.21 -1.36
N GLU A 68 31.33 -2.53 -0.24
CA GLU A 68 31.08 -1.08 -0.18
C GLU A 68 30.07 -0.59 -1.23
N THR A 69 29.04 -1.39 -1.49
CA THR A 69 28.02 -1.14 -2.52
C THR A 69 27.21 0.10 -2.19
N ARG A 70 26.82 0.87 -3.21
CA ARG A 70 25.80 1.92 -3.07
C ARG A 70 24.49 1.29 -2.59
N GLN A 71 23.82 1.91 -1.61
CA GLN A 71 22.60 1.35 -1.00
C GLN A 71 21.40 2.27 -1.22
N VAL A 72 20.23 1.69 -1.48
CA VAL A 72 18.97 2.43 -1.50
C VAL A 72 18.28 2.39 -0.14
N TYR A 73 17.81 3.56 0.32
CA TYR A 73 16.95 3.72 1.47
C TYR A 73 15.56 4.13 1.00
N TYR A 74 14.60 3.24 1.18
CA TYR A 74 13.21 3.46 0.79
C TYR A 74 12.39 3.92 1.99
N LEU A 75 12.01 5.19 2.02
CA LEU A 75 11.31 5.80 3.14
C LEU A 75 9.82 5.83 2.86
N SER A 76 9.01 5.26 3.74
CA SER A 76 7.55 5.31 3.65
C SER A 76 6.89 5.32 5.01
N MET A 77 5.77 6.04 5.11
CA MET A 77 4.90 5.99 6.30
C MET A 77 4.19 4.66 6.44
N GLU A 78 4.08 3.85 5.38
CA GLU A 78 3.40 2.56 5.45
C GLU A 78 4.13 1.42 4.73
N PHE A 79 4.08 0.23 5.35
CA PHE A 79 4.54 -1.05 4.81
C PHE A 79 3.48 -2.12 5.07
N LEU A 80 2.60 -2.35 4.10
CA LEU A 80 1.51 -3.32 4.22
C LEU A 80 2.00 -4.73 3.88
N ILE A 81 2.88 -5.31 4.70
CA ILE A 81 3.61 -6.56 4.41
C ILE A 81 2.72 -7.83 4.42
N GLY A 82 1.67 -7.84 5.24
CA GLY A 82 0.84 -9.03 5.50
C GLY A 82 1.57 -10.07 6.36
N ARG A 83 0.92 -11.22 6.58
CA ARG A 83 1.52 -12.37 7.28
C ARG A 83 2.87 -12.76 6.68
N THR A 84 3.85 -13.02 7.55
CA THR A 84 5.25 -13.18 7.16
C THR A 84 5.66 -14.65 7.07
N LEU A 85 5.02 -15.55 7.83
CA LEU A 85 5.39 -16.97 7.85
C LEU A 85 5.35 -17.61 6.47
N SER A 86 4.21 -17.56 5.79
CA SER A 86 4.05 -18.18 4.47
C SER A 86 5.09 -17.67 3.45
N ASN A 87 5.39 -16.36 3.50
CA ASN A 87 6.42 -15.75 2.66
C ASN A 87 7.83 -16.21 3.00
N ALA A 88 8.15 -16.31 4.29
CA ALA A 88 9.44 -16.82 4.74
C ALA A 88 9.63 -18.29 4.33
N LEU A 89 8.59 -19.11 4.48
CA LEU A 89 8.60 -20.53 4.07
C LEU A 89 8.85 -20.67 2.56
N LEU A 90 8.14 -19.88 1.75
CA LEU A 90 8.30 -19.88 0.30
C LEU A 90 9.71 -19.41 -0.12
N SER A 91 10.19 -18.29 0.41
CA SER A 91 11.52 -17.76 0.06
C SER A 91 12.69 -18.65 0.51
N LEU A 92 12.49 -19.42 1.59
CA LEU A 92 13.45 -20.42 2.04
C LEU A 92 13.38 -21.74 1.25
N GLY A 93 12.26 -22.01 0.58
CA GLY A 93 12.00 -23.29 -0.09
C GLY A 93 11.70 -24.44 0.89
N ILE A 94 11.10 -24.15 2.05
CA ILE A 94 10.86 -25.14 3.13
C ILE A 94 9.38 -25.28 3.51
N TYR A 95 8.47 -24.84 2.64
CA TYR A 95 7.03 -24.88 2.92
C TYR A 95 6.56 -26.31 3.23
N ASP A 96 6.88 -27.25 2.33
CA ASP A 96 6.51 -28.66 2.47
C ASP A 96 7.24 -29.34 3.64
N ASP A 97 8.49 -28.98 3.91
CA ASP A 97 9.24 -29.52 5.04
C ASP A 97 8.64 -29.12 6.39
N VAL A 98 8.22 -27.85 6.53
CA VAL A 98 7.56 -27.35 7.73
C VAL A 98 6.15 -27.94 7.86
N LYS A 99 5.42 -28.06 6.76
CA LYS A 99 4.12 -28.74 6.74
C LYS A 99 4.25 -30.18 7.23
N GLY A 100 5.16 -30.96 6.65
CA GLY A 100 5.41 -32.35 7.07
C GLY A 100 5.91 -32.48 8.51
N ALA A 101 6.70 -31.52 8.99
CA ALA A 101 7.12 -31.46 10.40
C ALA A 101 5.95 -31.24 11.36
N LEU A 102 5.07 -30.28 11.05
CA LEU A 102 3.89 -29.99 11.86
C LEU A 102 2.86 -31.13 11.81
N GLU A 103 2.61 -31.71 10.64
CA GLU A 103 1.73 -32.89 10.49
C GLU A 103 2.22 -34.07 11.33
N ALA A 104 3.53 -34.34 11.33
CA ALA A 104 4.14 -35.36 12.18
C ALA A 104 4.07 -35.05 13.68
N MET A 105 3.77 -33.80 14.05
CA MET A 105 3.51 -33.35 15.42
C MET A 105 2.01 -33.24 15.74
N GLY A 106 1.13 -33.54 14.77
CA GLY A 106 -0.33 -33.46 14.92
C GLY A 106 -0.92 -32.06 14.76
N LEU A 107 -0.23 -31.16 14.05
CA LEU A 107 -0.62 -29.77 13.83
C LEU A 107 -0.84 -29.50 12.34
N ASP A 108 -1.75 -28.59 12.03
CA ASP A 108 -2.01 -28.13 10.65
C ASP A 108 -1.35 -26.76 10.39
N LEU A 109 -0.57 -26.66 9.31
CA LEU A 109 0.16 -25.44 8.98
C LEU A 109 -0.77 -24.28 8.60
N GLU A 110 -1.86 -24.56 7.88
CA GLU A 110 -2.78 -23.52 7.42
C GLU A 110 -3.54 -22.92 8.61
N GLU A 111 -3.97 -23.76 9.57
CA GLU A 111 -4.54 -23.30 10.82
C GLU A 111 -3.57 -22.39 11.60
N LEU A 112 -2.27 -22.73 11.65
CA LEU A 112 -1.28 -21.88 12.33
C LEU A 112 -1.03 -20.57 11.58
N ILE A 113 -0.96 -20.59 10.24
CA ILE A 113 -0.85 -19.37 9.43
C ILE A 113 -2.06 -18.46 9.68
N ASP A 114 -3.26 -19.03 9.86
CA ASP A 114 -4.47 -18.27 10.14
C ASP A 114 -4.49 -17.59 11.52
N GLU A 115 -3.72 -18.10 12.48
CA GLU A 115 -3.51 -17.46 13.79
C GLU A 115 -2.49 -16.30 13.73
N GLU A 116 -1.71 -16.15 12.65
CA GLU A 116 -0.77 -15.03 12.49
C GLU A 116 -1.54 -13.73 12.22
N ASN A 117 -1.28 -12.68 13.00
CA ASN A 117 -1.85 -11.36 12.73
C ASN A 117 -1.15 -10.69 11.54
N ASP A 118 -1.92 -10.04 10.66
CA ASP A 118 -1.35 -9.07 9.71
C ASP A 118 -0.68 -7.93 10.49
N PRO A 119 0.59 -7.57 10.20
CA PRO A 119 1.20 -6.41 10.82
C PRO A 119 0.46 -5.11 10.46
N GLY A 120 0.02 -4.38 11.48
CA GLY A 120 -0.68 -3.09 11.38
C GLY A 120 0.25 -1.95 10.93
N LEU A 121 0.92 -2.11 9.79
CA LEU A 121 1.97 -1.20 9.34
C LEU A 121 1.60 -0.44 8.06
N GLY A 122 0.39 -0.64 7.52
CA GLY A 122 -0.07 0.07 6.35
C GLY A 122 -1.59 0.03 6.19
N ASN A 123 -2.08 0.78 5.20
CA ASN A 123 -3.50 0.95 4.90
C ASN A 123 -3.82 0.52 3.46
N GLY A 124 -3.06 1.01 2.47
CA GLY A 124 -3.50 0.98 1.07
C GLY A 124 -2.46 0.51 0.05
N GLY A 125 -2.65 0.98 -1.18
CA GLY A 125 -1.83 0.64 -2.33
C GLY A 125 -0.38 1.09 -2.19
N LEU A 126 -0.13 2.26 -1.58
CA LEU A 126 1.21 2.81 -1.35
C LEU A 126 2.02 1.89 -0.42
N GLY A 127 1.49 1.51 0.73
CA GLY A 127 2.16 0.59 1.65
C GLY A 127 2.30 -0.82 1.09
N ARG A 128 1.36 -1.26 0.25
CA ARG A 128 1.46 -2.58 -0.41
C ARG A 128 2.51 -2.60 -1.51
N LEU A 129 2.68 -1.49 -2.22
CA LEU A 129 3.74 -1.28 -3.20
C LEU A 129 5.10 -1.31 -2.52
N ALA A 130 5.28 -0.55 -1.44
CA ALA A 130 6.49 -0.56 -0.63
C ALA A 130 6.89 -1.98 -0.20
N ALA A 131 5.92 -2.78 0.25
CA ALA A 131 6.16 -4.18 0.60
C ALA A 131 6.53 -5.07 -0.61
N CYS A 132 5.92 -4.89 -1.78
CA CYS A 132 6.33 -5.60 -3.01
C CYS A 132 7.74 -5.21 -3.46
N PHE A 133 8.11 -3.94 -3.29
CA PHE A 133 9.42 -3.40 -3.65
C PHE A 133 10.52 -3.96 -2.77
N LEU A 134 10.31 -4.06 -1.45
CA LEU A 134 11.28 -4.69 -0.56
C LEU A 134 11.52 -6.18 -0.89
N ASP A 135 10.46 -6.92 -1.20
CA ASP A 135 10.54 -8.32 -1.63
C ASP A 135 11.33 -8.48 -2.94
N SER A 136 11.11 -7.58 -3.91
CA SER A 136 11.79 -7.59 -5.21
C SER A 136 13.25 -7.15 -5.09
N LEU A 137 13.54 -6.12 -4.29
CA LEU A 137 14.91 -5.72 -3.95
C LEU A 137 15.69 -6.90 -3.36
N ALA A 138 15.09 -7.65 -2.43
CA ALA A 138 15.74 -8.81 -1.83
C ALA A 138 15.93 -9.95 -2.84
N THR A 139 14.91 -10.25 -3.65
CA THR A 139 14.95 -11.31 -4.67
C THR A 139 16.01 -11.04 -5.75
N LEU A 140 16.17 -9.77 -6.15
CA LEU A 140 17.18 -9.36 -7.13
C LEU A 140 18.59 -9.20 -6.52
N GLY A 141 18.77 -9.44 -5.23
CA GLY A 141 20.05 -9.26 -4.54
C GLY A 141 20.50 -7.80 -4.44
N LEU A 142 19.60 -6.84 -4.63
CA LEU A 142 19.91 -5.42 -4.62
C LEU A 142 20.00 -4.89 -3.18
N PRO A 143 21.04 -4.13 -2.82
CA PRO A 143 21.27 -3.64 -1.47
C PRO A 143 20.27 -2.54 -1.11
N GLY A 144 19.24 -2.90 -0.34
CA GLY A 144 18.16 -1.98 0.02
C GLY A 144 17.74 -2.08 1.48
N ARG A 145 17.18 -0.99 2.00
CA ARG A 145 16.56 -0.96 3.33
C ARG A 145 15.29 -0.11 3.33
N GLY A 146 14.21 -0.67 3.83
CA GLY A 146 12.97 0.05 4.09
C GLY A 146 13.03 0.76 5.45
N TYR A 147 12.54 2.00 5.53
CA TYR A 147 12.40 2.75 6.77
C TYR A 147 10.96 3.22 6.95
N GLY A 148 10.37 2.88 8.10
CA GLY A 148 9.02 3.28 8.48
C GLY A 148 8.86 3.43 10.00
N ILE A 149 7.62 3.56 10.45
CA ILE A 149 7.28 3.65 11.88
C ILE A 149 6.68 2.32 12.33
N ARG A 150 7.03 1.89 13.55
CA ARG A 150 6.43 0.72 14.20
C ARG A 150 5.16 1.15 14.93
N TYR A 151 4.02 1.08 14.25
CA TYR A 151 2.73 1.45 14.84
C TYR A 151 2.23 0.40 15.84
N ASP A 152 1.85 0.84 17.04
CA ASP A 152 1.34 -0.08 18.05
C ASP A 152 -0.04 -0.66 17.69
N TYR A 153 -0.90 0.14 17.03
CA TYR A 153 -2.30 -0.21 16.76
C TYR A 153 -2.71 -0.11 15.28
N GLY A 154 -1.74 -0.02 14.38
CA GLY A 154 -1.95 0.23 12.95
C GLY A 154 -2.90 1.40 12.68
N MET A 155 -3.73 1.28 11.64
CA MET A 155 -4.75 2.30 11.36
C MET A 155 -5.98 2.06 12.24
N PHE A 156 -6.63 0.90 12.09
CA PHE A 156 -7.68 0.34 12.95
C PHE A 156 -8.12 -1.03 12.43
N LYS A 157 -8.73 -1.83 13.31
CA LYS A 157 -9.54 -3.00 12.95
C LYS A 157 -10.97 -2.56 12.62
N GLN A 158 -11.43 -2.95 11.45
CA GLN A 158 -12.77 -2.59 10.97
C GLN A 158 -13.79 -3.62 11.47
N ASN A 159 -14.86 -3.16 12.10
CA ASN A 159 -16.02 -3.97 12.41
C ASN A 159 -17.23 -3.40 11.67
N ILE A 160 -18.20 -4.27 11.34
CA ILE A 160 -19.48 -3.84 10.77
C ILE A 160 -20.56 -4.10 11.81
N VAL A 161 -21.16 -3.02 12.32
CA VAL A 161 -22.22 -3.05 13.34
C VAL A 161 -23.43 -2.33 12.78
N ASP A 162 -24.56 -3.01 12.68
CA ASP A 162 -25.79 -2.51 12.06
C ASP A 162 -25.54 -1.92 10.66
N GLY A 163 -24.73 -2.61 9.85
CA GLY A 163 -24.33 -2.20 8.50
C GLY A 163 -23.29 -1.06 8.45
N ARG A 164 -22.88 -0.50 9.59
CA ARG A 164 -21.96 0.65 9.66
C ARG A 164 -20.54 0.22 10.03
N GLN A 165 -19.55 0.91 9.44
CA GLN A 165 -18.17 0.79 9.90
C GLN A 165 -18.03 1.31 11.34
N LYS A 166 -17.39 0.49 12.19
CA LYS A 166 -16.92 0.86 13.52
C LYS A 166 -15.44 0.52 13.64
N GLU A 167 -14.65 1.49 14.07
CA GLU A 167 -13.22 1.35 14.29
C GLU A 167 -12.93 0.85 15.70
N SER A 168 -12.05 -0.13 15.83
CA SER A 168 -11.41 -0.51 17.09
C SER A 168 -9.89 -0.56 16.90
N PRO A 169 -9.08 -0.46 17.97
CA PRO A 169 -7.63 -0.65 17.85
C PRO A 169 -7.28 -2.00 17.22
N ASP A 170 -6.22 -2.04 16.42
CA ASP A 170 -5.69 -3.27 15.83
C ASP A 170 -4.58 -3.84 16.72
N TYR A 171 -4.91 -4.82 17.58
CA TYR A 171 -4.00 -5.37 18.59
C TYR A 171 -3.02 -6.42 18.03
N TRP A 172 -2.39 -6.14 16.88
CA TRP A 172 -1.49 -7.07 16.20
C TRP A 172 -0.23 -7.45 17.00
N LEU A 173 0.12 -6.66 18.02
CA LEU A 173 1.25 -6.85 18.93
C LEU A 173 0.90 -7.48 20.29
N GLU A 174 -0.35 -7.88 20.52
CA GLU A 174 -0.82 -8.40 21.82
C GLU A 174 0.08 -9.54 22.36
N TYR A 175 0.50 -10.44 21.48
CA TYR A 175 1.37 -11.57 21.80
C TYR A 175 2.85 -11.34 21.43
N GLY A 176 3.21 -10.08 21.16
CA GLY A 176 4.47 -9.70 20.54
C GLY A 176 4.54 -10.02 19.05
N ASN A 177 5.70 -9.77 18.45
CA ASN A 177 5.97 -10.13 17.05
C ASN A 177 7.31 -10.89 16.97
N PRO A 178 7.29 -12.21 16.76
CA PRO A 178 8.51 -13.00 16.65
C PRO A 178 9.44 -12.59 15.53
N TRP A 179 8.98 -11.89 14.50
CA TRP A 179 9.84 -11.48 13.37
C TRP A 179 10.76 -10.30 13.68
N GLU A 180 10.55 -9.59 14.79
CA GLU A 180 11.27 -8.36 15.10
C GLU A 180 12.55 -8.60 15.90
N PHE A 181 13.58 -7.84 15.54
CA PHE A 181 14.82 -7.68 16.30
C PHE A 181 14.89 -6.26 16.85
N LYS A 182 14.57 -6.10 18.13
CA LYS A 182 14.75 -4.83 18.84
C LYS A 182 16.24 -4.47 18.92
N ARG A 183 16.61 -3.28 18.47
CA ARG A 183 18.00 -2.78 18.46
C ARG A 183 18.18 -1.72 19.54
N HIS A 184 18.37 -2.15 20.78
CA HIS A 184 18.54 -1.25 21.93
C HIS A 184 19.66 -0.19 21.76
N ASN A 185 20.74 -0.54 21.04
CA ASN A 185 21.86 0.36 20.79
C ASN A 185 21.68 1.26 19.56
N THR A 186 20.68 0.99 18.73
CA THR A 186 20.33 1.85 17.58
C THR A 186 19.16 2.71 17.99
N ARG A 187 19.49 3.83 18.63
CA ARG A 187 18.52 4.80 19.11
C ARG A 187 19.00 6.22 18.84
N TYR A 188 18.07 7.09 18.45
CA TYR A 188 18.35 8.46 18.06
C TYR A 188 17.42 9.42 18.78
N LYS A 189 17.92 10.61 19.11
CA LYS A 189 17.09 11.68 19.67
C LYS A 189 16.43 12.42 18.52
N VAL A 190 15.12 12.59 18.61
CA VAL A 190 14.32 13.41 17.70
C VAL A 190 13.86 14.63 18.48
N LEU A 191 14.13 15.81 17.94
CA LEU A 191 13.89 17.09 18.61
C LEU A 191 12.61 17.76 18.07
N PHE A 192 11.87 18.44 18.94
CA PHE A 192 10.70 19.23 18.54
C PHE A 192 10.67 20.57 19.27
N GLY A 193 9.99 21.56 18.69
CA GLY A 193 9.75 22.84 19.33
C GLY A 193 11.02 23.68 19.50
N GLY A 194 11.15 24.34 20.64
CA GLY A 194 12.32 25.16 20.98
C GLY A 194 12.48 26.43 20.14
N ARG A 195 13.71 26.93 20.08
CA ARG A 195 14.03 28.18 19.38
C ARG A 195 15.41 28.13 18.72
N ILE A 196 15.62 29.04 17.77
CA ILE A 196 16.92 29.22 17.11
C ILE A 196 17.71 30.33 17.79
N GLN A 197 18.95 30.02 18.16
CA GLN A 197 19.92 30.99 18.65
C GLN A 197 20.99 31.20 17.58
N GLN A 198 21.16 32.45 17.15
CA GLN A 198 22.21 32.83 16.20
C GLN A 198 23.50 33.16 16.94
N GLU A 199 24.59 32.47 16.61
CA GLU A 199 25.95 32.71 17.10
C GLU A 199 26.87 33.05 15.91
N GLY A 200 26.89 34.33 15.53
CA GLY A 200 27.60 34.77 14.33
C GLY A 200 26.98 34.17 13.05
N LYS A 201 27.75 33.35 12.32
CA LYS A 201 27.25 32.61 11.14
C LYS A 201 26.61 31.25 11.46
N LYS A 202 26.68 30.79 12.72
CA LYS A 202 26.14 29.49 13.13
C LYS A 202 24.76 29.64 13.75
N ALA A 203 23.83 28.78 13.34
CA ALA A 203 22.54 28.62 14.00
C ALA A 203 22.61 27.45 14.98
N ARG A 204 22.03 27.60 16.16
CA ARG A 204 21.82 26.51 17.13
C ARG A 204 20.34 26.34 17.42
N TRP A 205 19.84 25.12 17.34
CA TRP A 205 18.49 24.77 17.74
C TRP A 205 18.51 24.26 19.19
N ILE A 206 17.88 25.00 20.09
CA ILE A 206 17.97 24.79 21.54
C ILE A 206 16.59 24.84 22.20
N GLU A 207 16.53 24.40 23.46
CA GLU A 207 15.30 24.36 24.29
C GLU A 207 14.20 23.49 23.66
N THR A 208 14.61 22.38 23.06
CA THR A 208 13.74 21.43 22.36
C THR A 208 13.15 20.37 23.29
N GLU A 209 11.97 19.88 22.94
CA GLU A 209 11.45 18.59 23.42
C GLU A 209 12.24 17.45 22.77
N GLU A 210 12.50 16.36 23.51
CA GLU A 210 13.23 15.19 23.02
C GLU A 210 12.39 13.91 23.10
N ILE A 211 12.26 13.22 21.95
CA ILE A 211 11.71 11.86 21.85
C ILE A 211 12.81 10.90 21.42
N LEU A 212 12.87 9.70 21.98
CA LEU A 212 13.81 8.67 21.54
C LEU A 212 13.17 7.78 20.48
N ALA A 213 13.83 7.66 19.32
CA ALA A 213 13.48 6.67 18.30
C ALA A 213 14.34 5.42 18.50
N VAL A 214 13.72 4.26 18.68
CA VAL A 214 14.40 2.96 18.83
C VAL A 214 14.10 2.07 17.64
N ALA A 215 15.13 1.50 17.02
CA ALA A 215 14.96 0.65 15.84
C ALA A 215 14.46 -0.77 16.19
N TYR A 216 13.53 -1.25 15.38
CA TYR A 216 13.13 -2.65 15.29
C TYR A 216 13.37 -3.10 13.84
N ASP A 217 14.21 -4.13 13.67
CA ASP A 217 14.51 -4.68 12.35
C ASP A 217 13.65 -5.92 12.08
N GLN A 218 13.15 -6.04 10.85
CA GLN A 218 12.57 -7.28 10.30
C GLN A 218 13.37 -7.70 9.05
N ILE A 219 13.54 -9.00 8.87
CA ILE A 219 14.27 -9.57 7.72
C ILE A 219 13.31 -9.67 6.55
N ILE A 220 13.71 -9.16 5.39
CA ILE A 220 12.99 -9.32 4.13
C ILE A 220 13.75 -10.37 3.29
N PRO A 221 13.25 -11.61 3.18
CA PRO A 221 13.94 -12.65 2.43
C PRO A 221 13.70 -12.53 0.92
N GLY A 222 14.77 -12.67 0.13
CA GLY A 222 14.66 -12.86 -1.32
C GLY A 222 14.23 -14.29 -1.67
N TYR A 223 13.46 -14.45 -2.75
CA TYR A 223 13.06 -15.76 -3.24
C TYR A 223 14.16 -16.41 -4.10
N ASP A 224 14.39 -17.71 -3.89
CA ASP A 224 15.43 -18.50 -4.59
C ASP A 224 16.83 -17.87 -4.56
N THR A 225 17.15 -17.24 -3.43
CA THR A 225 18.45 -16.62 -3.19
C THR A 225 18.78 -16.59 -1.70
N ASP A 226 20.07 -16.50 -1.37
CA ASP A 226 20.53 -16.22 -0.01
C ASP A 226 20.45 -14.73 0.35
N ALA A 227 20.09 -13.88 -0.62
CA ALA A 227 19.94 -12.45 -0.42
C ALA A 227 18.78 -12.11 0.50
N THR A 228 19.01 -11.13 1.37
CA THR A 228 17.99 -10.57 2.24
C THR A 228 18.20 -9.06 2.36
N ASN A 229 17.11 -8.34 2.56
CA ASN A 229 17.13 -6.93 2.95
C ASN A 229 16.54 -6.73 4.35
N THR A 230 16.53 -5.48 4.80
CA THR A 230 16.03 -5.11 6.13
C THR A 230 14.88 -4.13 6.01
N LEU A 231 13.80 -4.37 6.73
CA LEU A 231 12.81 -3.34 7.05
C LEU A 231 13.10 -2.84 8.47
N ARG A 232 13.40 -1.55 8.62
CA ARG A 232 13.64 -0.90 9.91
C ARG A 232 12.44 -0.03 10.27
N LEU A 233 11.88 -0.28 11.45
CA LEU A 233 10.71 0.42 11.97
C LEU A 233 11.10 1.16 13.26
N TRP A 234 10.78 2.45 13.32
CA TRP A 234 11.06 3.28 14.49
C TRP A 234 9.91 3.21 15.49
N ASN A 235 10.22 2.88 16.74
CA ASN A 235 9.30 2.97 17.87
C ASN A 235 9.68 4.17 18.72
N ALA A 236 8.70 4.99 19.09
CA ALA A 236 8.91 6.12 19.98
C ALA A 236 8.99 5.63 21.43
N GLN A 237 9.95 6.17 22.16
CA GLN A 237 10.10 5.99 23.59
C GLN A 237 10.31 7.35 24.24
N ALA A 238 9.73 7.55 25.42
CA ALA A 238 9.98 8.73 26.21
C ALA A 238 11.45 8.80 26.65
N SER A 239 12.02 10.01 26.66
CA SER A 239 13.37 10.24 27.20
C SER A 239 13.46 10.00 28.71
N SER A 240 12.33 10.08 29.42
CA SER A 240 12.15 9.69 30.81
C SER A 240 10.85 8.89 30.97
N GLU A 241 10.93 7.68 31.53
CA GLU A 241 9.75 6.79 31.66
C GLU A 241 8.73 7.27 32.70
N ILE A 242 9.18 8.01 33.73
CA ILE A 242 8.33 8.49 34.81
C ILE A 242 8.94 9.72 35.49
N ASN A 243 8.11 10.70 35.84
CA ASN A 243 8.50 11.78 36.74
C ASN A 243 8.28 11.32 38.20
N LEU A 244 9.35 10.82 38.84
CA LEU A 244 9.30 10.33 40.23
C LEU A 244 8.87 11.41 41.23
N GLY A 245 9.16 12.69 40.97
CA GLY A 245 8.74 13.79 41.84
C GLY A 245 7.23 13.93 41.89
N LYS A 246 6.57 13.97 40.72
CA LYS A 246 5.10 13.98 40.60
C LYS A 246 4.48 12.70 41.16
N PHE A 247 5.09 11.54 40.88
CA PHE A 247 4.61 10.25 41.39
C PHE A 247 4.61 10.18 42.93
N ASN A 248 5.70 10.59 43.56
CA ASN A 248 5.84 10.59 45.02
C ASN A 248 4.90 11.62 45.69
N GLN A 249 4.41 12.62 44.95
CA GLN A 249 3.40 13.57 45.42
C GLN A 249 1.96 13.05 45.25
N GLY A 250 1.76 11.85 44.72
CA GLY A 250 0.46 11.25 44.47
C GLY A 250 -0.20 11.70 43.15
N ASP A 251 0.48 12.50 42.33
CA ASP A 251 -0.01 12.92 41.02
C ASP A 251 0.43 11.90 39.94
N TYR A 252 -0.21 10.73 39.99
CA TYR A 252 0.14 9.59 39.14
C TYR A 252 -0.12 9.86 37.64
N PHE A 253 -1.11 10.68 37.30
CA PHE A 253 -1.41 11.02 35.92
C PHE A 253 -0.34 11.93 35.32
N ALA A 254 0.00 13.03 36.01
CA ALA A 254 1.03 13.94 35.53
C ALA A 254 2.43 13.30 35.57
N ALA A 255 2.64 12.25 36.38
CA ALA A 255 3.89 11.50 36.43
C ALA A 255 4.22 10.73 35.13
N VAL A 256 3.21 10.40 34.32
CA VAL A 256 3.36 9.63 33.06
C VAL A 256 2.85 10.38 31.83
N GLU A 257 2.40 11.62 31.99
CA GLU A 257 1.85 12.46 30.91
C GLU A 257 2.87 12.71 29.80
N ASP A 258 4.08 13.15 30.15
CA ASP A 258 5.17 13.42 29.21
C ASP A 258 5.48 12.17 28.37
N LYS A 259 5.49 10.99 29.02
CA LYS A 259 5.69 9.71 28.35
C LYS A 259 4.61 9.43 27.30
N ASN A 260 3.35 9.56 27.70
CA ASN A 260 2.22 9.32 26.79
C ASN A 260 2.23 10.27 25.60
N HIS A 261 2.56 11.54 25.83
CA HIS A 261 2.64 12.53 24.76
C HIS A 261 3.73 12.19 23.74
N SER A 262 4.94 11.84 24.21
CA SER A 262 6.07 11.47 23.34
C SER A 262 5.81 10.17 22.55
N GLU A 263 5.16 9.18 23.15
CA GLU A 263 4.93 7.89 22.49
C GLU A 263 3.82 7.92 21.43
N ASN A 264 2.96 8.95 21.43
CA ASN A 264 1.83 9.04 20.49
C ASN A 264 2.26 9.02 19.01
N VAL A 265 3.48 9.48 18.69
CA VAL A 265 3.97 9.53 17.30
C VAL A 265 4.13 8.16 16.65
N SER A 266 4.20 7.07 17.43
CA SER A 266 4.25 5.70 16.90
C SER A 266 3.06 4.83 17.32
N ARG A 267 1.93 5.41 17.76
CA ARG A 267 0.76 4.61 18.18
C ARG A 267 -0.14 4.19 17.02
N VAL A 268 -0.57 5.15 16.20
CA VAL A 268 -1.60 4.95 15.16
C VAL A 268 -1.11 5.49 13.83
N LEU A 269 -1.37 4.75 12.74
CA LEU A 269 -1.12 5.16 11.37
C LEU A 269 -2.24 6.07 10.87
N TYR A 270 -1.89 7.21 10.27
CA TYR A 270 -2.82 8.22 9.75
C TYR A 270 -3.90 8.64 10.76
N PRO A 271 -3.49 9.29 11.87
CA PRO A 271 -4.44 9.84 12.83
C PRO A 271 -5.37 10.84 12.15
N ASP A 272 -6.58 11.01 12.70
CA ASP A 272 -7.56 11.97 12.20
C ASP A 272 -6.98 13.40 12.20
N ASP A 273 -6.79 13.96 11.00
CA ASP A 273 -6.20 15.27 10.75
C ASP A 273 -7.24 16.36 10.42
N SER A 274 -8.53 16.10 10.67
CA SER A 274 -9.58 17.14 10.63
C SER A 274 -9.39 18.22 11.71
N THR A 275 -8.62 17.93 12.75
CA THR A 275 -8.32 18.83 13.87
C THR A 275 -6.90 19.42 13.78
N TYR A 276 -6.64 20.52 14.48
CA TYR A 276 -5.28 21.08 14.56
C TYR A 276 -4.30 20.11 15.24
N SER A 277 -4.70 19.48 16.36
CA SER A 277 -3.89 18.50 17.08
C SER A 277 -3.57 17.26 16.26
N GLY A 278 -4.51 16.80 15.43
CA GLY A 278 -4.30 15.70 14.50
C GLY A 278 -3.27 16.02 13.42
N ARG A 279 -3.37 17.21 12.82
CA ARG A 279 -2.36 17.72 11.86
C ARG A 279 -0.98 17.88 12.49
N GLU A 280 -0.91 18.45 13.69
CA GLU A 280 0.34 18.56 14.45
C GLU A 280 0.94 17.17 14.74
N LEU A 281 0.13 16.20 15.17
CA LEU A 281 0.60 14.84 15.38
C LEU A 281 1.16 14.24 14.09
N ARG A 282 0.45 14.33 12.96
CA ARG A 282 0.89 13.81 11.66
C ARG A 282 2.26 14.40 11.24
N LEU A 283 2.42 15.72 11.33
CA LEU A 283 3.71 16.37 11.06
C LEU A 283 4.82 15.86 11.99
N ARG A 284 4.50 15.62 13.28
CA ARG A 284 5.45 15.05 14.24
C ARG A 284 5.82 13.60 13.91
N GLN A 285 4.88 12.79 13.40
CA GLN A 285 5.17 11.42 12.95
C GLN A 285 6.11 11.42 11.74
N GLU A 286 5.83 12.26 10.75
CA GLU A 286 6.69 12.41 9.57
C GLU A 286 8.09 12.86 9.96
N TYR A 287 8.20 13.90 10.80
CA TYR A 287 9.52 14.34 11.27
C TYR A 287 10.24 13.28 12.12
N PHE A 288 9.51 12.55 12.95
CA PHE A 288 10.05 11.44 13.75
C PHE A 288 10.66 10.34 12.86
N LEU A 289 9.95 9.94 11.80
CA LEU A 289 10.47 9.00 10.82
C LEU A 289 11.75 9.52 10.15
N VAL A 290 11.72 10.73 9.61
CA VAL A 290 12.84 11.23 8.80
C VAL A 290 14.07 11.54 9.65
N SER A 291 13.92 12.13 10.84
CA SER A 291 15.07 12.47 11.68
C SER A 291 15.80 11.23 12.19
N ALA A 292 15.06 10.24 12.69
CA ALA A 292 15.67 8.97 13.11
C ALA A 292 16.36 8.25 11.95
N THR A 293 15.74 8.26 10.77
CA THR A 293 16.27 7.61 9.56
C THR A 293 17.53 8.28 9.04
N VAL A 294 17.54 9.61 8.88
CA VAL A 294 18.71 10.34 8.37
C VAL A 294 19.88 10.22 9.33
N GLN A 295 19.65 10.30 10.65
CA GLN A 295 20.70 10.06 11.65
C GLN A 295 21.29 8.65 11.55
N ASP A 296 20.46 7.62 11.35
CA ASP A 296 20.93 6.24 11.16
C ASP A 296 21.72 6.06 9.86
N ILE A 297 21.28 6.67 8.76
CA ILE A 297 22.00 6.66 7.48
C ILE A 297 23.38 7.28 7.64
N LEU A 298 23.47 8.48 8.21
CA LEU A 298 24.74 9.19 8.44
C LEU A 298 25.64 8.41 9.41
N HIS A 299 25.09 7.88 10.49
CA HIS A 299 25.86 7.07 11.44
C HIS A 299 26.46 5.84 10.77
N ARG A 300 25.65 5.06 10.03
CA ARG A 300 26.11 3.86 9.32
C ARG A 300 27.17 4.19 8.27
N HIS A 301 26.94 5.24 7.48
CA HIS A 301 27.89 5.69 6.47
C HIS A 301 29.24 6.03 7.11
N TYR A 302 29.23 6.83 8.18
CA TYR A 302 30.46 7.19 8.89
C TYR A 302 31.12 5.97 9.54
N GLN A 303 30.36 5.04 10.12
CA GLN A 303 30.93 3.82 10.69
C GLN A 303 31.68 2.98 9.64
N LEU A 304 31.20 2.94 8.40
CA LEU A 304 31.81 2.19 7.31
C LEU A 304 32.97 2.94 6.64
N HIS A 305 32.77 4.19 6.24
CA HIS A 305 33.71 4.92 5.38
C HIS A 305 34.59 5.92 6.13
N LYS A 306 34.27 6.26 7.40
CA LYS A 306 34.99 7.23 8.24
C LYS A 306 35.07 8.65 7.66
N THR A 307 34.24 8.97 6.68
CA THR A 307 34.08 10.30 6.05
C THR A 307 32.62 10.51 5.64
N TYR A 308 32.26 11.74 5.28
CA TYR A 308 30.98 12.11 4.66
C TYR A 308 31.17 12.63 3.23
N GLU A 309 32.40 12.77 2.75
CA GLU A 309 32.69 13.34 1.42
C GLU A 309 32.16 12.48 0.27
N ASN A 310 32.13 11.16 0.44
CA ASN A 310 31.59 10.21 -0.54
C ASN A 310 30.14 9.78 -0.26
N LEU A 311 29.38 10.60 0.50
CA LEU A 311 28.02 10.26 0.89
C LEU A 311 27.14 9.98 -0.34
N ALA A 312 27.15 10.89 -1.32
CA ALA A 312 26.32 10.79 -2.52
C ALA A 312 26.63 9.57 -3.39
N ASP A 313 27.89 9.12 -3.41
CA ASP A 313 28.33 7.93 -4.16
C ASP A 313 27.82 6.62 -3.52
N LYS A 314 27.61 6.63 -2.20
CA LYS A 314 27.33 5.42 -1.42
C LYS A 314 25.87 5.26 -1.04
N ILE A 315 25.04 6.30 -1.22
CA ILE A 315 23.62 6.25 -0.85
C ILE A 315 22.70 6.75 -1.95
N ALA A 316 21.47 6.23 -1.94
CA ALA A 316 20.31 6.80 -2.62
C ALA A 316 19.15 6.80 -1.62
N ILE A 317 18.44 7.91 -1.47
CA ILE A 317 17.27 8.02 -0.61
C ILE A 317 16.05 8.23 -1.50
N HIS A 318 15.08 7.32 -1.39
CA HIS A 318 13.86 7.35 -2.17
C HIS A 318 12.68 7.77 -1.29
N LEU A 319 12.04 8.87 -1.68
CA LEU A 319 10.89 9.47 -1.03
C LEU A 319 9.62 8.86 -1.66
N ASN A 320 8.91 8.05 -0.88
CA ASN A 320 7.64 7.46 -1.29
C ASN A 320 6.49 8.41 -0.96
N ASP A 321 6.07 9.20 -1.95
CA ASP A 321 5.14 10.34 -1.81
C ASP A 321 5.74 11.48 -0.94
N THR A 322 4.91 12.44 -0.55
CA THR A 322 5.32 13.67 0.15
C THR A 322 5.65 13.50 1.64
N HIS A 323 5.18 12.43 2.28
CA HIS A 323 5.34 12.23 3.72
C HIS A 323 6.80 12.30 4.24
N PRO A 324 7.81 11.68 3.58
CA PRO A 324 9.20 11.74 4.04
C PRO A 324 9.99 12.95 3.51
N VAL A 325 9.35 13.95 2.87
CA VAL A 325 10.06 15.08 2.24
C VAL A 325 10.85 15.92 3.24
N LEU A 326 10.45 15.94 4.51
CA LEU A 326 11.22 16.57 5.58
C LEU A 326 12.63 15.96 5.78
N SER A 327 12.93 14.82 5.16
CA SER A 327 14.29 14.26 5.08
C SER A 327 15.27 15.22 4.39
N ILE A 328 14.79 16.04 3.44
CA ILE A 328 15.61 17.02 2.72
C ILE A 328 16.15 18.09 3.68
N PRO A 329 15.29 18.90 4.35
CA PRO A 329 15.79 19.91 5.28
C PRO A 329 16.47 19.30 6.50
N GLU A 330 16.13 18.07 6.93
CA GLU A 330 16.84 17.40 8.02
C GLU A 330 18.26 16.96 7.64
N LEU A 331 18.46 16.42 6.43
CA LEU A 331 19.80 16.07 5.94
C LEU A 331 20.65 17.34 5.81
N MET A 332 20.11 18.42 5.22
CA MET A 332 20.80 19.70 5.17
C MET A 332 21.15 20.22 6.58
N ARG A 333 20.21 20.16 7.52
CA ARG A 333 20.44 20.59 8.91
C ARG A 333 21.61 19.83 9.53
N LEU A 334 21.61 18.49 9.45
CA LEU A 334 22.68 17.67 10.03
C LEU A 334 24.03 17.91 9.35
N LEU A 335 24.05 18.02 8.03
CA LEU A 335 25.29 18.29 7.29
C LEU A 335 25.89 19.66 7.65
N ILE A 336 25.06 20.71 7.71
CA ILE A 336 25.50 22.08 7.99
C ILE A 336 25.81 22.27 9.48
N ASP A 337 24.84 21.98 10.35
CA ASP A 337 24.88 22.36 11.76
C ASP A 337 25.78 21.41 12.58
N GLU A 338 25.84 20.11 12.25
CA GLU A 338 26.62 19.10 13.00
C GLU A 338 27.92 18.71 12.28
N HIS A 339 27.90 18.58 10.95
CA HIS A 339 29.02 18.06 10.16
C HIS A 339 29.81 19.13 9.39
N LYS A 340 29.46 20.42 9.57
CA LYS A 340 30.20 21.60 9.08
C LYS A 340 30.31 21.71 7.55
N PHE A 341 29.36 21.15 6.81
CA PHE A 341 29.24 21.40 5.38
C PHE A 341 28.90 22.87 5.14
N SER A 342 29.33 23.42 4.00
CA SER A 342 28.76 24.67 3.51
C SER A 342 27.30 24.43 3.07
N TRP A 343 26.53 25.50 2.90
CA TRP A 343 25.17 25.38 2.41
C TRP A 343 25.15 24.76 1.00
N ASP A 344 26.05 25.22 0.11
CA ASP A 344 26.15 24.74 -1.27
C ASP A 344 26.50 23.25 -1.33
N ASP A 345 27.50 22.80 -0.56
CA ASP A 345 27.89 21.38 -0.52
C ASP A 345 26.75 20.50 0.01
N ALA A 346 26.07 20.95 1.07
CA ALA A 346 24.95 20.19 1.65
C ALA A 346 23.76 20.10 0.69
N PHE A 347 23.45 21.20 -0.03
CA PHE A 347 22.38 21.25 -1.02
C PHE A 347 22.71 20.37 -2.23
N GLU A 348 23.97 20.38 -2.70
CA GLU A 348 24.43 19.53 -3.80
C GLU A 348 24.31 18.04 -3.43
N VAL A 349 24.75 17.63 -2.24
CA VAL A 349 24.58 16.27 -1.76
C VAL A 349 23.10 15.87 -1.75
N CYS A 350 22.22 16.73 -1.22
CA CYS A 350 20.78 16.46 -1.23
C CYS A 350 20.25 16.28 -2.67
N CYS A 351 20.68 17.13 -3.59
CA CYS A 351 20.30 17.02 -5.00
C CYS A 351 20.74 15.72 -5.66
N GLN A 352 21.83 15.10 -5.21
CA GLN A 352 22.36 13.86 -5.80
C GLN A 352 21.78 12.58 -5.17
N VAL A 353 21.27 12.64 -3.94
CA VAL A 353 20.80 11.45 -3.21
C VAL A 353 19.29 11.27 -3.21
N PHE A 354 18.52 12.35 -3.29
CA PHE A 354 17.05 12.27 -3.17
C PHE A 354 16.37 12.04 -4.52
N SER A 355 15.51 11.03 -4.56
CA SER A 355 14.53 10.81 -5.64
C SER A 355 13.12 10.74 -5.05
N ASN A 356 12.11 11.15 -5.80
CA ASN A 356 10.73 11.23 -5.31
C ASN A 356 9.73 10.55 -6.27
N THR A 357 8.92 9.63 -5.75
CA THR A 357 7.76 9.10 -6.48
C THR A 357 6.50 9.85 -6.05
N ASN A 358 5.73 10.37 -7.01
CA ASN A 358 4.39 10.91 -6.74
C ASN A 358 3.33 9.82 -7.00
N HIS A 359 2.40 9.66 -6.05
CA HIS A 359 1.37 8.62 -6.06
C HIS A 359 -0.05 9.17 -6.25
N THR A 360 -0.20 10.47 -6.49
CA THR A 360 -1.50 11.13 -6.59
C THR A 360 -1.41 12.48 -7.30
N LEU A 361 -2.37 12.73 -8.19
CA LEU A 361 -2.60 14.03 -8.81
C LEU A 361 -3.65 14.86 -8.06
N MET A 362 -4.31 14.26 -7.06
CA MET A 362 -5.40 14.89 -6.33
C MET A 362 -4.85 15.99 -5.43
N SER A 363 -5.27 17.23 -5.68
CA SER A 363 -4.78 18.42 -4.97
C SER A 363 -5.00 18.35 -3.46
N GLU A 364 -6.09 17.72 -3.02
CA GLU A 364 -6.42 17.47 -1.62
C GLU A 364 -5.45 16.49 -0.93
N ALA A 365 -4.76 15.66 -1.71
CA ALA A 365 -3.77 14.70 -1.23
C ALA A 365 -2.33 15.23 -1.31
N LEU A 366 -2.11 16.39 -1.96
CA LEU A 366 -0.81 17.05 -1.99
C LEU A 366 -0.57 17.81 -0.69
N GLU A 367 0.36 17.28 0.08
CA GLU A 367 0.57 17.75 1.43
C GLU A 367 1.11 19.19 1.46
N THR A 368 0.46 20.00 2.30
CA THR A 368 0.91 21.35 2.62
C THR A 368 0.84 21.61 4.11
N TRP A 369 1.84 22.29 4.65
CA TRP A 369 1.92 22.61 6.08
C TRP A 369 1.83 24.12 6.30
N PRO A 370 1.00 24.61 7.26
CA PRO A 370 1.02 26.03 7.63
C PRO A 370 2.42 26.43 8.11
N VAL A 371 2.92 27.58 7.63
CA VAL A 371 4.23 28.12 8.02
C VAL A 371 4.32 28.29 9.54
N ASP A 372 3.25 28.75 10.19
CA ASP A 372 3.23 28.94 11.65
C ASP A 372 3.35 27.62 12.42
N MET A 373 2.76 26.53 11.90
CA MET A 373 2.86 25.21 12.50
C MET A 373 4.30 24.66 12.39
N LEU A 374 4.89 24.75 11.19
CA LEU A 374 6.30 24.39 11.00
C LEU A 374 7.24 25.26 11.83
N GLY A 375 6.98 26.56 11.93
CA GLY A 375 7.79 27.48 12.74
C GLY A 375 7.73 27.18 14.23
N LYS A 376 6.58 26.68 14.71
CA LYS A 376 6.43 26.25 16.11
C LYS A 376 7.12 24.91 16.38
N ILE A 377 7.02 23.94 15.46
CA ILE A 377 7.44 22.55 15.71
C ILE A 377 8.87 22.30 15.22
N LEU A 378 9.25 22.86 14.08
CA LEU A 378 10.52 22.64 13.36
C LEU A 378 11.14 23.98 12.89
N PRO A 379 11.46 24.91 13.81
CA PRO A 379 11.88 26.25 13.44
C PRO A 379 13.15 26.29 12.59
N ARG A 380 14.11 25.36 12.79
CA ARG A 380 15.34 25.29 12.00
C ARG A 380 15.07 24.81 10.58
N HIS A 381 14.21 23.81 10.43
CA HIS A 381 13.82 23.27 9.13
C HIS A 381 13.07 24.30 8.31
N LEU A 382 12.19 25.09 8.93
CA LEU A 382 11.52 26.19 8.24
C LEU A 382 12.52 27.22 7.70
N GLN A 383 13.57 27.57 8.46
CA GLN A 383 14.64 28.44 7.95
C GLN A 383 15.33 27.84 6.73
N ILE A 384 15.71 26.55 6.79
CA ILE A 384 16.35 25.85 5.67
C ILE A 384 15.41 25.79 4.46
N ILE A 385 14.12 25.54 4.64
CA ILE A 385 13.12 25.55 3.57
C ILE A 385 13.03 26.93 2.91
N PHE A 386 13.06 28.02 3.70
CA PHE A 386 13.11 29.37 3.14
C PHE A 386 14.41 29.65 2.38
N GLU A 387 15.55 29.18 2.87
CA GLU A 387 16.84 29.29 2.18
C GLU A 387 16.83 28.55 0.84
N ILE A 388 16.30 27.31 0.80
CA ILE A 388 16.11 26.54 -0.44
C ILE A 388 15.18 27.30 -1.40
N ASN A 389 14.07 27.84 -0.91
CA ASN A 389 13.12 28.58 -1.72
C ASN A 389 13.74 29.84 -2.33
N ASP A 390 14.49 30.62 -1.54
CA ASP A 390 15.16 31.83 -2.01
C ASP A 390 16.23 31.50 -3.07
N TYR A 391 17.06 30.50 -2.83
CA TYR A 391 18.06 30.03 -3.80
C TYR A 391 17.40 29.58 -5.12
N PHE A 392 16.34 28.77 -5.03
CA PHE A 392 15.62 28.28 -6.20
C PHE A 392 14.96 29.40 -6.99
N LEU A 393 14.25 30.32 -6.33
CA LEU A 393 13.56 31.42 -7.01
C LEU A 393 14.53 32.41 -7.67
N LYS A 394 15.71 32.65 -7.07
CA LYS A 394 16.78 33.42 -7.73
C LYS A 394 17.25 32.73 -9.01
N THR A 395 17.48 31.43 -8.94
CA THR A 395 17.87 30.61 -10.11
C THR A 395 16.81 30.68 -11.22
N VAL A 396 15.52 30.56 -10.86
CA VAL A 396 14.42 30.67 -11.83
C VAL A 396 14.32 32.08 -12.42
N GLN A 397 14.50 33.13 -11.62
CA GLN A 397 14.48 34.51 -12.10
C GLN A 397 15.64 34.81 -13.07
N GLU A 398 16.81 34.20 -12.87
CA GLU A 398 17.95 34.29 -13.79
C GLU A 398 17.68 33.56 -15.12
N GLN A 399 17.05 32.39 -15.07
CA GLN A 399 16.74 31.59 -16.26
C GLN A 399 15.52 32.11 -17.05
N TYR A 400 14.52 32.67 -16.35
CA TYR A 400 13.26 33.15 -16.92
C TYR A 400 12.95 34.60 -16.49
N PRO A 401 13.80 35.58 -16.87
CA PRO A 401 13.72 36.95 -16.34
C PRO A 401 12.42 37.70 -16.65
N ASN A 402 11.72 37.28 -17.70
CA ASN A 402 10.50 37.93 -18.20
C ASN A 402 9.19 37.28 -17.71
N ASP A 403 9.25 36.17 -16.95
CA ASP A 403 8.06 35.47 -16.45
C ASP A 403 7.95 35.58 -14.93
N THR A 404 7.67 36.79 -14.42
CA THR A 404 7.53 37.05 -12.98
C THR A 404 6.41 36.21 -12.35
N SER A 405 5.40 35.83 -13.13
CA SER A 405 4.28 35.00 -12.65
C SER A 405 4.72 33.56 -12.31
N LEU A 406 5.74 33.05 -13.00
CA LEU A 406 6.33 31.73 -12.75
C LEU A 406 6.88 31.61 -11.34
N LEU A 407 7.49 32.68 -10.81
CA LEU A 407 8.05 32.67 -9.44
C LEU A 407 6.98 32.32 -8.39
N GLY A 408 5.80 32.93 -8.49
CA GLY A 408 4.70 32.63 -7.58
C GLY A 408 4.20 31.19 -7.71
N ARG A 409 4.05 30.69 -8.94
CA ARG A 409 3.58 29.32 -9.18
C ARG A 409 4.61 28.25 -8.77
N ALA A 410 5.90 28.51 -8.97
CA ALA A 410 6.99 27.59 -8.67
C ALA A 410 7.53 27.67 -7.23
N SER A 411 7.21 28.72 -6.47
CA SER A 411 7.66 28.89 -5.08
C SER A 411 7.34 27.68 -4.20
N ILE A 412 8.23 27.29 -3.29
CA ILE A 412 7.92 26.27 -2.28
C ILE A 412 6.87 26.80 -1.28
N ILE A 413 6.79 28.12 -1.12
CA ILE A 413 5.84 28.79 -0.24
C ILE A 413 4.63 29.26 -1.05
N ASP A 414 3.44 28.81 -0.67
CA ASP A 414 2.17 29.36 -1.16
C ASP A 414 1.72 30.51 -0.25
N GLU A 415 1.59 31.70 -0.83
CA GLU A 415 1.15 32.92 -0.13
C GLU A 415 -0.38 33.13 -0.20
N SER A 416 -1.11 32.36 -1.02
CA SER A 416 -2.53 32.62 -1.33
C SER A 416 -3.51 32.11 -0.27
N ASN A 417 -3.15 31.08 0.50
CA ASN A 417 -4.06 30.40 1.43
C ASN A 417 -3.45 30.25 2.84
N GLY A 418 -3.09 31.39 3.46
CA GLY A 418 -2.58 31.41 4.83
C GLY A 418 -1.18 30.80 4.96
N ARG A 419 -0.23 31.31 4.16
CA ARG A 419 1.20 30.96 4.09
C ARG A 419 1.50 29.49 4.40
N ARG A 420 1.69 28.68 3.36
CA ARG A 420 1.88 27.24 3.48
C ARG A 420 3.12 26.77 2.75
N VAL A 421 3.79 25.75 3.28
CA VAL A 421 4.87 25.04 2.59
C VAL A 421 4.26 23.95 1.71
N ARG A 422 4.61 23.93 0.42
CA ARG A 422 4.18 22.92 -0.56
C ARG A 422 5.20 21.78 -0.59
N MET A 423 4.89 20.65 0.04
CA MET A 423 5.86 19.56 0.20
C MET A 423 6.24 18.90 -1.14
N ALA A 424 5.26 18.74 -2.03
CA ALA A 424 5.52 18.26 -3.39
C ALA A 424 6.49 19.17 -4.17
N TRP A 425 6.41 20.49 -3.98
CA TRP A 425 7.31 21.45 -4.65
C TRP A 425 8.73 21.33 -4.08
N LEU A 426 8.87 21.24 -2.76
CA LEU A 426 10.15 21.00 -2.10
C LEU A 426 10.80 19.70 -2.60
N ALA A 427 10.02 18.62 -2.73
CA ALA A 427 10.50 17.35 -3.26
C ALA A 427 11.02 17.48 -4.70
N VAL A 428 10.26 18.14 -5.57
CA VAL A 428 10.62 18.34 -6.98
C VAL A 428 11.85 19.22 -7.13
N VAL A 429 11.97 20.30 -6.35
CA VAL A 429 13.09 21.26 -6.43
C VAL A 429 14.42 20.60 -6.11
N VAL A 430 14.45 19.72 -5.10
CA VAL A 430 15.70 19.11 -4.62
C VAL A 430 15.99 17.77 -5.28
N SER A 431 15.00 16.93 -5.59
CA SER A 431 15.27 15.58 -6.09
C SER A 431 15.91 15.57 -7.49
N HIS A 432 16.90 14.70 -7.76
CA HIS A 432 17.47 14.53 -9.11
C HIS A 432 16.49 13.88 -10.09
N LYS A 433 15.58 13.06 -9.57
CA LYS A 433 14.53 12.38 -10.34
C LYS A 433 13.19 12.42 -9.62
N VAL A 434 12.16 12.68 -10.41
CA VAL A 434 10.75 12.61 -9.99
C VAL A 434 10.03 11.68 -10.95
N ASN A 435 9.27 10.72 -10.43
CA ASN A 435 8.53 9.80 -11.29
C ASN A 435 7.06 9.66 -10.90
N GLY A 436 6.23 9.41 -11.92
CA GLY A 436 4.90 8.86 -11.75
C GLY A 436 4.91 7.33 -11.81
N VAL A 437 3.72 6.73 -11.63
CA VAL A 437 3.54 5.30 -11.33
C VAL A 437 2.71 4.51 -12.36
N SER A 438 2.27 5.19 -13.41
CA SER A 438 1.76 4.67 -14.67
C SER A 438 2.08 5.68 -15.76
N GLU A 439 2.10 5.27 -17.03
CA GLU A 439 2.47 6.19 -18.12
C GLU A 439 1.48 7.37 -18.21
N LEU A 440 0.18 7.09 -18.19
CA LEU A 440 -0.87 8.12 -18.15
C LEU A 440 -0.66 9.09 -16.98
N HIS A 441 -0.41 8.57 -15.78
CA HIS A 441 -0.18 9.39 -14.60
C HIS A 441 1.07 10.27 -14.72
N SER A 442 2.18 9.71 -15.22
CA SER A 442 3.40 10.47 -15.47
C SER A 442 3.17 11.59 -16.49
N ASN A 443 2.40 11.33 -17.54
CA ASN A 443 2.06 12.32 -18.57
C ASN A 443 1.18 13.43 -17.98
N LEU A 444 0.12 13.08 -17.25
CA LEU A 444 -0.75 14.06 -16.59
C LEU A 444 0.03 14.89 -15.57
N MET A 445 0.96 14.28 -14.83
CA MET A 445 1.81 14.95 -13.86
C MET A 445 2.64 16.07 -14.52
N VAL A 446 3.26 15.83 -15.69
CA VAL A 446 4.08 16.83 -16.38
C VAL A 446 3.26 17.83 -17.21
N GLN A 447 2.03 17.50 -17.58
CA GLN A 447 1.14 18.39 -18.33
C GLN A 447 0.29 19.30 -17.44
N SER A 448 0.04 18.89 -16.19
CA SER A 448 -0.80 19.62 -15.24
C SER A 448 -0.02 20.00 -13.98
N LEU A 449 0.07 19.08 -13.01
CA LEU A 449 0.51 19.36 -11.66
C LEU A 449 1.90 20.01 -11.57
N PHE A 450 2.86 19.50 -12.34
CA PHE A 450 4.24 19.95 -12.35
C PHE A 450 4.65 20.56 -13.69
N ALA A 451 3.71 21.10 -14.47
CA ALA A 451 4.00 21.66 -15.79
C ALA A 451 5.09 22.76 -15.77
N ASP A 452 5.01 23.68 -14.80
CA ASP A 452 6.03 24.72 -14.61
C ASP A 452 7.40 24.09 -14.29
N PHE A 453 7.45 23.03 -13.48
CA PHE A 453 8.71 22.34 -13.17
C PHE A 453 9.24 21.50 -14.31
N ALA A 454 8.38 20.89 -15.13
CA ALA A 454 8.81 20.17 -16.33
C ALA A 454 9.47 21.12 -17.33
N LYS A 455 9.03 22.38 -17.40
CA LYS A 455 9.69 23.45 -18.16
C LYS A 455 11.07 23.81 -17.57
N ILE A 456 11.16 23.94 -16.24
CA ILE A 456 12.40 24.32 -15.54
C ILE A 456 13.43 23.15 -15.55
N PHE A 457 12.97 21.90 -15.43
CA PHE A 457 13.78 20.70 -15.27
C PHE A 457 13.35 19.60 -16.27
N PRO A 458 13.63 19.75 -17.58
CA PRO A 458 13.08 18.88 -18.62
C PRO A 458 13.50 17.41 -18.52
N THR A 459 14.63 17.10 -17.88
CA THR A 459 15.15 15.72 -17.74
C THR A 459 14.86 15.07 -16.38
N ARG A 460 14.19 15.80 -15.48
CA ARG A 460 13.96 15.36 -14.09
C ARG A 460 12.79 14.40 -13.95
N PHE A 461 11.78 14.55 -14.79
CA PHE A 461 10.58 13.74 -14.77
C PHE A 461 10.76 12.45 -15.56
N CYS A 462 10.26 11.35 -15.02
CA CYS A 462 10.25 10.05 -15.69
C CYS A 462 9.02 9.22 -15.28
N ASN A 463 8.93 8.02 -15.82
CA ASN A 463 7.92 7.04 -15.45
C ASN A 463 8.61 5.78 -14.96
N VAL A 464 8.05 5.18 -13.91
CA VAL A 464 8.30 3.78 -13.58
C VAL A 464 6.95 3.17 -13.20
N THR A 465 6.34 2.41 -14.10
CA THR A 465 5.05 1.78 -13.82
C THR A 465 5.16 0.80 -12.67
N ASN A 466 4.20 0.87 -11.74
CA ASN A 466 4.10 -0.03 -10.61
C ASN A 466 4.09 -1.52 -11.01
N GLY A 467 4.36 -2.37 -10.02
CA GLY A 467 4.25 -3.82 -10.17
C GLY A 467 3.91 -4.50 -8.85
N VAL A 468 3.61 -5.79 -8.94
CA VAL A 468 3.29 -6.64 -7.79
C VAL A 468 4.18 -7.87 -7.77
N THR A 469 4.54 -8.33 -6.57
CA THR A 469 5.41 -9.50 -6.42
C THR A 469 4.66 -10.80 -6.80
N PRO A 470 5.15 -11.59 -7.75
CA PRO A 470 4.54 -12.87 -8.11
C PRO A 470 4.64 -13.92 -7.01
N ARG A 471 5.61 -13.79 -6.08
CA ARG A 471 5.77 -14.72 -4.96
C ARG A 471 4.52 -14.71 -4.08
N ARG A 472 4.05 -13.53 -3.68
CA ARG A 472 2.87 -13.44 -2.82
C ARG A 472 1.57 -13.53 -3.61
N TRP A 473 1.48 -12.79 -4.71
CA TRP A 473 0.20 -12.58 -5.39
C TRP A 473 -0.16 -13.64 -6.40
N LEU A 474 0.72 -14.60 -6.67
CA LEU A 474 0.44 -15.77 -7.50
C LEU A 474 0.86 -17.05 -6.79
N ALA A 475 2.14 -17.20 -6.42
CA ALA A 475 2.64 -18.44 -5.82
C ALA A 475 2.02 -18.79 -4.45
N LEU A 476 1.91 -17.83 -3.53
CA LEU A 476 1.25 -18.05 -2.23
C LEU A 476 -0.27 -17.96 -2.30
N ALA A 477 -0.80 -16.93 -2.98
CA ALA A 477 -2.24 -16.69 -3.01
C ALA A 477 -2.99 -17.79 -3.77
N ASN A 478 -2.40 -18.32 -4.84
CA ASN A 478 -3.06 -19.23 -5.77
C ASN A 478 -2.22 -20.49 -6.07
N PRO A 479 -2.04 -21.39 -5.07
CA PRO A 479 -1.34 -22.64 -5.28
C PRO A 479 -1.94 -23.48 -6.42
N PRO A 480 -3.27 -23.65 -6.56
CA PRO A 480 -3.84 -24.44 -7.66
C PRO A 480 -3.46 -23.92 -9.05
N LEU A 481 -3.44 -22.60 -9.27
CA LEU A 481 -2.97 -22.05 -10.55
C LEU A 481 -1.44 -22.18 -10.69
N SER A 482 -0.71 -22.03 -9.59
CA SER A 482 0.75 -22.17 -9.59
C SER A 482 1.19 -23.58 -9.99
N ASP A 483 0.46 -24.62 -9.58
CA ASP A 483 0.71 -25.99 -9.99
C ASP A 483 0.52 -26.17 -11.50
N VAL A 484 -0.54 -25.58 -12.07
CA VAL A 484 -0.76 -25.57 -13.53
C VAL A 484 0.37 -24.86 -14.26
N LEU A 485 0.86 -23.73 -13.74
CA LEU A 485 2.01 -23.03 -14.33
C LEU A 485 3.28 -23.88 -14.22
N ASP A 486 3.54 -24.49 -13.07
CA ASP A 486 4.72 -25.31 -12.83
C ASP A 486 4.78 -26.53 -13.77
N GLU A 487 3.65 -27.16 -14.06
CA GLU A 487 3.55 -28.29 -14.97
C GLU A 487 3.77 -27.91 -16.45
N ASN A 488 3.44 -26.68 -16.85
CA ASN A 488 3.45 -26.28 -18.27
C ASN A 488 4.64 -25.39 -18.64
N ILE A 489 5.09 -24.51 -17.77
CA ILE A 489 6.18 -23.53 -18.03
C ILE A 489 7.32 -23.61 -17.00
N GLY A 490 7.30 -24.59 -16.08
CA GLY A 490 8.32 -24.77 -15.05
C GLY A 490 8.18 -23.81 -13.87
N ARG A 491 9.17 -23.77 -12.96
CA ARG A 491 9.08 -23.04 -11.68
C ARG A 491 9.70 -21.63 -11.69
N THR A 492 10.48 -21.31 -12.72
CA THR A 492 11.31 -20.11 -12.82
C THR A 492 10.53 -18.81 -13.01
N TRP A 493 9.24 -18.89 -13.35
CA TRP A 493 8.36 -17.71 -13.49
C TRP A 493 8.26 -16.87 -12.19
N ARG A 494 8.55 -17.45 -11.03
CA ARG A 494 8.54 -16.73 -9.73
C ARG A 494 9.64 -15.67 -9.62
N THR A 495 10.73 -15.82 -10.36
CA THR A 495 11.85 -14.85 -10.48
C THR A 495 11.90 -14.14 -11.83
N ASP A 496 11.15 -14.64 -12.82
CA ASP A 496 11.06 -14.06 -14.15
C ASP A 496 9.63 -14.20 -14.71
N LEU A 497 8.78 -13.24 -14.36
CA LEU A 497 7.35 -13.29 -14.73
C LEU A 497 7.11 -13.14 -16.24
N SER A 498 8.12 -12.77 -17.03
CA SER A 498 7.99 -12.68 -18.50
C SER A 498 7.71 -14.05 -19.15
N GLN A 499 8.09 -15.13 -18.47
CA GLN A 499 7.85 -16.52 -18.88
C GLN A 499 6.36 -16.89 -18.93
N LEU A 500 5.47 -16.12 -18.28
CA LEU A 500 4.02 -16.33 -18.43
C LEU A 500 3.57 -16.24 -19.90
N SER A 501 4.31 -15.52 -20.75
CA SER A 501 4.02 -15.44 -22.18
C SER A 501 4.08 -16.78 -22.92
N GLU A 502 4.83 -17.76 -22.39
CA GLU A 502 4.88 -19.12 -22.92
C GLU A 502 3.54 -19.85 -22.80
N LEU A 503 2.70 -19.46 -21.83
CA LEU A 503 1.35 -20.01 -21.65
C LEU A 503 0.44 -19.76 -22.87
N LYS A 504 0.75 -18.77 -23.73
CA LYS A 504 0.02 -18.53 -24.98
C LYS A 504 0.00 -19.76 -25.89
N GLN A 505 1.08 -20.54 -25.88
CA GLN A 505 1.16 -21.77 -26.65
C GLN A 505 0.15 -22.82 -26.16
N HIS A 506 -0.34 -22.69 -24.93
CA HIS A 506 -1.23 -23.65 -24.28
C HIS A 506 -2.70 -23.22 -24.26
N CYS A 507 -3.04 -21.98 -24.68
CA CYS A 507 -4.41 -21.43 -24.61
C CYS A 507 -5.46 -22.21 -25.43
N ASP A 508 -5.03 -22.94 -26.46
CA ASP A 508 -5.92 -23.77 -27.30
C ASP A 508 -5.98 -25.23 -26.84
N TYR A 509 -5.23 -25.60 -25.79
CA TYR A 509 -5.18 -26.99 -25.29
C TYR A 509 -6.29 -27.23 -24.26
N PRO A 510 -7.29 -28.10 -24.55
CA PRO A 510 -8.45 -28.26 -23.67
C PRO A 510 -8.12 -28.74 -22.25
N LEU A 511 -7.04 -29.51 -22.10
CA LEU A 511 -6.60 -30.00 -20.79
C LEU A 511 -6.08 -28.87 -19.89
N VAL A 512 -5.32 -27.93 -20.45
CA VAL A 512 -4.80 -26.77 -19.70
C VAL A 512 -5.94 -25.82 -19.34
N ASN A 513 -6.83 -25.52 -20.31
CA ASN A 513 -8.03 -24.72 -20.07
C ASN A 513 -8.93 -25.32 -18.98
N HIS A 514 -9.04 -26.65 -18.94
CA HIS A 514 -9.76 -27.35 -17.87
C HIS A 514 -9.07 -27.16 -16.52
N ALA A 515 -7.75 -27.35 -16.44
CA ALA A 515 -6.99 -27.22 -15.20
C ALA A 515 -7.07 -25.79 -14.63
N VAL A 516 -6.95 -24.76 -15.47
CA VAL A 516 -7.11 -23.35 -15.07
C VAL A 516 -8.52 -23.08 -14.52
N ARG A 517 -9.58 -23.62 -15.17
CA ARG A 517 -10.95 -23.49 -14.65
C ARG A 517 -11.15 -24.20 -13.32
N GLN A 518 -10.56 -25.38 -13.12
CA GLN A 518 -10.64 -26.08 -11.85
C GLN A 518 -9.93 -25.30 -10.74
N ALA A 519 -8.73 -24.77 -11.01
CA ALA A 519 -8.02 -23.89 -10.09
C ALA A 519 -8.87 -22.68 -9.68
N LYS A 520 -9.54 -22.01 -10.64
CA LYS A 520 -10.49 -20.91 -10.34
C LYS A 520 -11.66 -21.38 -9.45
N LEU A 521 -12.27 -22.52 -9.77
CA LEU A 521 -13.40 -23.06 -9.00
C LEU A 521 -13.01 -23.44 -7.57
N GLU A 522 -11.83 -24.02 -7.35
CA GLU A 522 -11.29 -24.33 -6.02
C GLU A 522 -11.09 -23.06 -5.18
N ASN A 523 -10.51 -22.02 -5.79
CA ASN A 523 -10.39 -20.72 -5.14
C ASN A 523 -11.75 -20.12 -4.77
N LYS A 524 -12.74 -20.21 -5.65
CA LYS A 524 -14.12 -19.75 -5.38
C LYS A 524 -14.78 -20.51 -4.24
N LYS A 525 -14.57 -21.83 -4.15
CA LYS A 525 -15.04 -22.64 -3.01
C LYS A 525 -14.38 -22.19 -1.71
N ARG A 526 -13.07 -21.94 -1.71
CA ARG A 526 -12.34 -21.45 -0.54
C ARG A 526 -12.90 -20.10 -0.05
N LEU A 527 -13.13 -19.16 -0.97
CA LEU A 527 -13.74 -17.88 -0.60
C LEU A 527 -15.19 -18.04 -0.11
N ALA A 528 -15.98 -18.92 -0.74
CA ALA A 528 -17.35 -19.18 -0.31
C ALA A 528 -17.43 -19.71 1.13
N VAL A 529 -16.45 -20.52 1.56
CA VAL A 529 -16.33 -20.97 2.96
C VAL A 529 -16.06 -19.79 3.89
N VAL A 530 -15.12 -18.91 3.53
CA VAL A 530 -14.82 -17.71 4.33
C VAL A 530 -16.05 -16.80 4.45
N ILE A 531 -16.77 -16.56 3.35
CA ILE A 531 -18.01 -15.77 3.35
C ILE A 531 -19.06 -16.41 4.27
N ALA A 532 -19.25 -17.73 4.19
CA ALA A 532 -20.19 -18.44 5.04
C ALA A 532 -19.82 -18.35 6.53
N GLN A 533 -18.53 -18.50 6.87
CA GLN A 533 -18.05 -18.44 8.25
C GLN A 533 -18.15 -17.03 8.84
N GLN A 534 -17.81 -15.99 8.08
CA GLN A 534 -17.73 -14.62 8.60
C GLN A 534 -19.07 -13.88 8.55
N LEU A 535 -19.90 -14.14 7.52
CA LEU A 535 -21.12 -13.37 7.25
C LEU A 535 -22.39 -14.19 7.43
N ASN A 536 -22.29 -15.52 7.62
CA ASN A 536 -23.43 -16.43 7.62
C ASN A 536 -24.27 -16.33 6.33
N VAL A 537 -23.61 -16.08 5.20
CA VAL A 537 -24.22 -16.03 3.86
C VAL A 537 -23.64 -17.16 3.03
N VAL A 538 -24.50 -18.02 2.49
CA VAL A 538 -24.10 -19.06 1.55
C VAL A 538 -24.13 -18.49 0.14
N VAL A 539 -23.02 -18.61 -0.58
CA VAL A 539 -22.89 -18.14 -1.97
C VAL A 539 -22.56 -19.32 -2.90
N ASN A 540 -23.09 -19.29 -4.13
CA ASN A 540 -22.88 -20.33 -5.12
C ASN A 540 -21.51 -20.16 -5.82
N PRO A 541 -20.53 -21.09 -5.66
CA PRO A 541 -19.21 -20.97 -6.30
C PRO A 541 -19.23 -21.09 -7.84
N LYS A 542 -20.35 -21.44 -8.45
CA LYS A 542 -20.52 -21.45 -9.91
C LYS A 542 -20.99 -20.12 -10.48
N ALA A 543 -21.55 -19.24 -9.64
CA ALA A 543 -21.92 -17.88 -10.01
C ALA A 543 -20.68 -17.05 -10.38
N LEU A 544 -20.84 -16.02 -11.20
CA LEU A 544 -19.79 -15.05 -11.49
C LEU A 544 -19.45 -14.28 -10.20
N PHE A 545 -18.20 -14.35 -9.76
CA PHE A 545 -17.69 -13.57 -8.63
C PHE A 545 -17.18 -12.22 -9.13
N ASP A 546 -17.99 -11.20 -8.87
CA ASP A 546 -17.80 -9.81 -9.27
C ASP A 546 -17.22 -9.03 -8.09
N VAL A 547 -15.97 -8.58 -8.19
CA VAL A 547 -15.18 -8.21 -7.01
C VAL A 547 -14.64 -6.78 -7.10
N GLN A 548 -14.97 -5.97 -6.10
CA GLN A 548 -14.40 -4.64 -5.88
C GLN A 548 -13.78 -4.52 -4.49
N ILE A 549 -12.47 -4.80 -4.38
CA ILE A 549 -11.71 -4.69 -3.12
C ILE A 549 -10.62 -3.62 -3.16
N LYS A 550 -10.85 -2.52 -2.45
CA LYS A 550 -9.94 -1.39 -2.32
C LYS A 550 -10.44 -0.45 -1.21
N ARG A 551 -9.61 0.53 -0.81
CA ARG A 551 -10.05 1.60 0.09
C ARG A 551 -11.37 2.20 -0.41
N ILE A 552 -12.29 2.50 0.51
CA ILE A 552 -13.58 3.10 0.13
C ILE A 552 -13.34 4.60 -0.05
N HIS A 553 -13.58 5.09 -1.27
CA HIS A 553 -13.37 6.48 -1.65
C HIS A 553 -14.28 6.83 -2.82
N GLU A 554 -14.82 8.05 -2.84
CA GLU A 554 -15.73 8.49 -3.90
C GLU A 554 -15.15 8.33 -5.33
N TYR A 555 -13.87 8.70 -5.57
CA TYR A 555 -13.23 8.52 -6.88
C TYR A 555 -13.07 7.07 -7.34
N LYS A 556 -13.12 6.10 -6.40
CA LYS A 556 -13.06 4.66 -6.70
C LYS A 556 -14.42 4.08 -7.06
N ARG A 557 -15.48 4.89 -6.93
CA ARG A 557 -16.84 4.67 -7.41
C ARG A 557 -17.45 3.33 -6.99
N GLN A 558 -17.21 2.88 -5.75
CA GLN A 558 -18.01 1.79 -5.17
C GLN A 558 -19.51 2.10 -5.22
N LEU A 559 -19.87 3.39 -5.15
CA LEU A 559 -21.24 3.84 -5.32
C LEU A 559 -21.80 3.45 -6.71
N MET A 560 -21.06 3.66 -7.80
CA MET A 560 -21.49 3.28 -9.16
C MET A 560 -21.73 1.77 -9.27
N ASN A 561 -20.89 0.95 -8.66
CA ASN A 561 -21.09 -0.49 -8.60
C ASN A 561 -22.40 -0.85 -7.88
N VAL A 562 -22.67 -0.23 -6.73
CA VAL A 562 -23.93 -0.44 -6.00
C VAL A 562 -25.15 -0.01 -6.82
N LEU A 563 -25.06 1.08 -7.59
CA LEU A 563 -26.14 1.49 -8.49
C LEU A 563 -26.45 0.36 -9.49
N HIS A 564 -25.43 -0.20 -10.15
CA HIS A 564 -25.61 -1.34 -11.07
C HIS A 564 -26.18 -2.59 -10.37
N VAL A 565 -25.76 -2.89 -9.15
CA VAL A 565 -26.33 -4.01 -8.37
C VAL A 565 -27.84 -3.83 -8.18
N ILE A 566 -28.30 -2.61 -7.90
CA ILE A 566 -29.72 -2.30 -7.77
C ILE A 566 -30.43 -2.37 -9.12
N THR A 567 -29.81 -1.89 -10.20
CA THR A 567 -30.33 -2.03 -11.58
C THR A 567 -30.57 -3.50 -11.91
N ARG A 568 -29.58 -4.35 -11.67
CA ARG A 568 -29.69 -5.80 -11.88
C ARG A 568 -30.79 -6.42 -11.03
N TYR A 569 -30.89 -6.04 -9.76
CA TYR A 569 -31.96 -6.48 -8.88
C TYR A 569 -33.34 -6.12 -9.45
N ASN A 570 -33.54 -4.88 -9.90
CA ASN A 570 -34.81 -4.45 -10.50
C ASN A 570 -35.13 -5.25 -11.77
N ARG A 571 -34.16 -5.43 -12.67
CA ARG A 571 -34.36 -6.24 -13.89
C ARG A 571 -34.75 -7.69 -13.58
N ILE A 572 -34.13 -8.31 -12.57
CA ILE A 572 -34.49 -9.68 -12.14
C ILE A 572 -35.92 -9.71 -11.58
N LYS A 573 -36.34 -8.70 -10.81
CA LYS A 573 -37.71 -8.62 -10.26
C LYS A 573 -38.76 -8.47 -11.36
N GLU A 574 -38.45 -7.70 -12.40
CA GLU A 574 -39.34 -7.47 -13.54
C GLU A 574 -39.45 -8.71 -14.43
N ASN A 575 -38.36 -9.46 -14.62
CA ASN A 575 -38.37 -10.70 -15.38
C ASN A 575 -37.69 -11.86 -14.62
N PRO A 576 -38.36 -12.44 -13.61
CA PRO A 576 -37.76 -13.46 -12.76
C PRO A 576 -37.40 -14.74 -13.50
N GLU A 577 -38.15 -15.10 -14.53
CA GLU A 577 -37.98 -16.37 -15.26
C GLU A 577 -36.95 -16.29 -16.39
N ALA A 578 -36.32 -15.12 -16.60
CA ALA A 578 -35.24 -15.00 -17.58
C ALA A 578 -34.00 -15.81 -17.17
N ASP A 579 -33.19 -16.18 -18.17
CA ASP A 579 -31.93 -16.89 -17.96
C ASP A 579 -30.81 -15.94 -17.51
N TRP A 580 -30.88 -15.56 -16.23
CA TRP A 580 -29.89 -14.70 -15.57
C TRP A 580 -28.61 -15.45 -15.27
N VAL A 581 -27.45 -14.87 -15.61
CA VAL A 581 -26.15 -15.34 -15.10
C VAL A 581 -26.13 -15.11 -13.58
N PRO A 582 -26.00 -16.16 -12.74
CA PRO A 582 -25.93 -15.98 -11.30
C PRO A 582 -24.68 -15.15 -10.94
N ARG A 583 -24.82 -14.16 -10.05
CA ARG A 583 -23.74 -13.25 -9.68
C ARG A 583 -23.60 -13.06 -8.17
N VAL A 584 -22.36 -12.97 -7.70
CA VAL A 584 -22.00 -12.63 -6.32
C VAL A 584 -21.14 -11.38 -6.36
N ASN A 585 -21.72 -10.23 -5.96
CA ASN A 585 -21.03 -8.96 -5.85
C ASN A 585 -20.32 -8.86 -4.49
N ILE A 586 -18.99 -8.80 -4.51
CA ILE A 586 -18.13 -8.89 -3.34
C ILE A 586 -17.40 -7.55 -3.15
N PHE A 587 -17.71 -6.89 -2.04
CA PHE A 587 -17.05 -5.67 -1.60
C PHE A 587 -16.16 -5.95 -0.39
N ALA A 588 -15.01 -5.30 -0.32
CA ALA A 588 -14.21 -5.22 0.90
C ALA A 588 -13.34 -3.97 0.85
N GLY A 589 -13.24 -3.27 1.97
CA GLY A 589 -12.46 -2.04 2.03
C GLY A 589 -12.70 -1.27 3.31
N LYS A 590 -11.76 -0.40 3.67
CA LYS A 590 -11.85 0.49 4.82
C LYS A 590 -12.11 1.93 4.34
N ALA A 591 -13.01 2.65 5.02
CA ALA A 591 -13.14 4.10 4.90
C ALA A 591 -12.26 4.77 5.96
N ALA A 592 -11.64 5.91 5.66
CA ALA A 592 -10.95 6.68 6.69
C ALA A 592 -11.92 7.09 7.82
N SER A 593 -11.43 7.19 9.06
CA SER A 593 -12.27 7.40 10.25
C SER A 593 -13.12 8.67 10.18
N ALA A 594 -12.57 9.76 9.64
CA ALA A 594 -13.24 11.04 9.45
C ALA A 594 -14.06 11.14 8.15
N TYR A 595 -13.97 10.16 7.23
CA TYR A 595 -14.57 10.26 5.90
C TYR A 595 -16.03 9.81 5.91
N TYR A 596 -16.92 10.77 6.20
CA TYR A 596 -18.36 10.56 6.32
C TYR A 596 -18.99 9.90 5.08
N MET A 597 -18.76 10.45 3.87
CA MET A 597 -19.37 9.93 2.64
C MET A 597 -18.94 8.49 2.35
N ALA A 598 -17.65 8.18 2.50
CA ALA A 598 -17.14 6.81 2.33
C ALA A 598 -17.78 5.81 3.31
N LYS A 599 -17.99 6.20 4.58
CA LYS A 599 -18.72 5.38 5.56
C LYS A 599 -20.20 5.21 5.19
N HIS A 600 -20.82 6.24 4.63
CA HIS A 600 -22.18 6.16 4.11
C HIS A 600 -22.31 5.19 2.93
N ILE A 601 -21.32 5.14 2.04
CA ILE A 601 -21.27 4.15 0.95
C ILE A 601 -21.18 2.72 1.50
N ILE A 602 -20.33 2.46 2.51
CA ILE A 602 -20.28 1.14 3.18
C ILE A 602 -21.65 0.75 3.73
N HIS A 603 -22.33 1.71 4.36
CA HIS A 603 -23.63 1.47 4.95
C HIS A 603 -24.68 1.15 3.90
N LEU A 604 -24.69 1.90 2.78
CA LEU A 604 -25.58 1.62 1.65
C LEU A 604 -25.35 0.22 1.07
N ILE A 605 -24.09 -0.20 0.88
CA ILE A 605 -23.76 -1.56 0.40
C ILE A 605 -24.42 -2.62 1.30
N ASN A 606 -24.29 -2.46 2.62
CA ASN A 606 -24.82 -3.42 3.58
C ASN A 606 -26.36 -3.42 3.64
N ASP A 607 -27.01 -2.25 3.57
CA ASP A 607 -28.48 -2.16 3.53
C ASP A 607 -29.05 -2.77 2.24
N VAL A 608 -28.41 -2.50 1.09
CA VAL A 608 -28.74 -3.14 -0.20
C VAL A 608 -28.56 -4.66 -0.12
N ALA A 609 -27.43 -5.12 0.43
CA ALA A 609 -27.17 -6.55 0.60
C ALA A 609 -28.21 -7.24 1.49
N LYS A 610 -28.65 -6.58 2.56
CA LYS A 610 -29.70 -7.10 3.45
C LYS A 610 -31.01 -7.31 2.72
N VAL A 611 -31.42 -6.40 1.83
CA VAL A 611 -32.64 -6.56 1.03
C VAL A 611 -32.48 -7.68 0.01
N ILE A 612 -31.44 -7.61 -0.83
CA ILE A 612 -31.25 -8.53 -1.96
C ILE A 612 -31.06 -9.97 -1.48
N ASN A 613 -30.21 -10.20 -0.48
CA ASN A 613 -29.88 -11.55 -0.04
C ASN A 613 -31.06 -12.30 0.60
N ASN A 614 -32.07 -11.55 1.08
CA ASN A 614 -33.27 -12.08 1.75
C ASN A 614 -34.53 -12.06 0.86
N ASP A 615 -34.46 -11.60 -0.40
CA ASP A 615 -35.59 -11.65 -1.32
C ASP A 615 -35.74 -13.06 -1.92
N PRO A 616 -36.85 -13.80 -1.63
CA PRO A 616 -37.06 -15.15 -2.13
C PRO A 616 -37.18 -15.24 -3.66
N GLN A 617 -37.60 -14.17 -4.35
CA GLN A 617 -37.73 -14.13 -5.81
C GLN A 617 -36.36 -14.07 -6.50
N ILE A 618 -35.35 -13.53 -5.80
CA ILE A 618 -33.97 -13.44 -6.27
C ILE A 618 -33.22 -14.76 -6.04
N GLY A 619 -33.33 -15.33 -4.85
CA GLY A 619 -32.66 -16.59 -4.49
C GLY A 619 -31.14 -16.51 -4.69
N ASP A 620 -30.59 -17.40 -5.52
CA ASP A 620 -29.15 -17.47 -5.84
C ASP A 620 -28.76 -16.75 -7.14
N LYS A 621 -29.71 -16.04 -7.79
CA LYS A 621 -29.43 -15.27 -9.02
C LYS A 621 -28.55 -14.06 -8.75
N LEU A 622 -28.66 -13.46 -7.57
CA LEU A 622 -27.86 -12.32 -7.13
C LEU A 622 -27.61 -12.40 -5.62
N LYS A 623 -26.34 -12.31 -5.23
CA LYS A 623 -25.92 -12.11 -3.84
C LYS A 623 -24.99 -10.90 -3.75
N VAL A 624 -25.06 -10.18 -2.64
CA VAL A 624 -24.17 -9.04 -2.35
C VAL A 624 -23.54 -9.27 -0.99
N VAL A 625 -22.23 -9.14 -0.89
CA VAL A 625 -21.51 -9.32 0.38
C VAL A 625 -20.50 -8.20 0.59
N PHE A 626 -20.40 -7.73 1.83
CA PHE A 626 -19.33 -6.85 2.29
C PHE A 626 -18.48 -7.60 3.31
N ILE A 627 -17.27 -7.98 2.94
CA ILE A 627 -16.37 -8.71 3.83
C ILE A 627 -15.60 -7.70 4.70
N PRO A 628 -15.74 -7.74 6.03
CA PRO A 628 -15.14 -6.74 6.91
C PRO A 628 -13.62 -6.90 7.02
N ASN A 629 -12.97 -5.83 7.48
CA ASN A 629 -11.55 -5.78 7.84
C ASN A 629 -10.59 -6.22 6.73
N TYR A 630 -10.79 -5.69 5.52
CA TYR A 630 -9.89 -5.90 4.39
C TYR A 630 -8.41 -5.75 4.79
N SER A 631 -7.63 -6.81 4.53
CA SER A 631 -6.21 -6.96 4.83
C SER A 631 -5.49 -7.70 3.69
N VAL A 632 -4.17 -7.86 3.80
CA VAL A 632 -3.40 -8.63 2.81
C VAL A 632 -3.77 -10.10 2.84
N SER A 633 -3.97 -10.67 4.03
CA SER A 633 -4.38 -12.07 4.17
C SER A 633 -5.76 -12.31 3.55
N LEU A 634 -6.73 -11.42 3.79
CA LEU A 634 -8.04 -11.55 3.16
C LEU A 634 -7.96 -11.35 1.63
N ALA A 635 -7.12 -10.43 1.15
CA ALA A 635 -6.89 -10.23 -0.28
C ALA A 635 -6.30 -11.48 -0.97
N GLN A 636 -5.43 -12.25 -0.30
CA GLN A 636 -4.87 -13.50 -0.83
C GLN A 636 -5.93 -14.59 -1.04
N VAL A 637 -7.09 -14.50 -0.36
CA VAL A 637 -8.22 -15.41 -0.58
C VAL A 637 -9.17 -14.86 -1.64
N ILE A 638 -9.46 -13.56 -1.62
CA ILE A 638 -10.43 -12.94 -2.53
C ILE A 638 -9.90 -12.88 -3.97
N ILE A 639 -8.66 -12.45 -4.18
CA ILE A 639 -8.12 -12.19 -5.52
C ILE A 639 -8.13 -13.44 -6.42
N PRO A 640 -7.64 -14.60 -5.98
CA PRO A 640 -7.66 -15.82 -6.78
C PRO A 640 -9.07 -16.30 -7.16
N ALA A 641 -10.08 -15.95 -6.36
CA ALA A 641 -11.46 -16.38 -6.54
C ALA A 641 -12.28 -15.49 -7.48
N ALA A 642 -11.82 -14.28 -7.81
CA ALA A 642 -12.58 -13.38 -8.67
C ALA A 642 -12.65 -13.87 -10.11
N ASP A 643 -13.82 -13.76 -10.72
CA ASP A 643 -14.00 -13.88 -12.16
C ASP A 643 -13.88 -12.50 -12.82
N LEU A 644 -14.55 -11.50 -12.24
CA LEU A 644 -14.55 -10.12 -12.71
C LEU A 644 -13.94 -9.18 -11.67
N SER A 645 -13.05 -8.31 -12.13
CA SER A 645 -12.33 -7.33 -11.32
C SER A 645 -12.77 -5.90 -11.65
N GLU A 646 -13.38 -5.24 -10.67
CA GLU A 646 -13.94 -3.89 -10.78
C GLU A 646 -12.87 -2.80 -10.59
N GLN A 647 -12.46 -2.17 -11.71
CA GLN A 647 -11.42 -1.15 -11.79
C GLN A 647 -11.99 0.16 -12.34
N ILE A 648 -13.04 0.62 -11.69
CA ILE A 648 -13.97 1.63 -12.20
C ILE A 648 -13.72 3.04 -11.64
N SER A 649 -12.48 3.46 -11.38
CA SER A 649 -12.22 4.85 -10.97
C SER A 649 -12.61 5.84 -12.08
N LEU A 650 -12.83 7.11 -11.73
CA LEU A 650 -12.99 8.14 -12.75
C LEU A 650 -11.65 8.31 -13.49
N ALA A 651 -11.68 8.33 -14.83
CA ALA A 651 -10.47 8.51 -15.63
C ALA A 651 -9.69 9.78 -15.23
N GLY A 652 -8.38 9.63 -15.01
CA GLY A 652 -7.49 10.68 -14.53
C GLY A 652 -7.36 10.76 -13.00
N THR A 653 -8.00 9.87 -12.22
CA THR A 653 -7.97 9.94 -10.75
C THR A 653 -7.16 8.82 -10.08
N GLU A 654 -7.15 7.60 -10.62
CA GLU A 654 -6.30 6.53 -10.11
C GLU A 654 -4.91 6.64 -10.75
N ALA A 655 -3.90 6.93 -9.94
CA ALA A 655 -2.54 7.09 -10.42
C ALA A 655 -1.97 5.84 -11.12
N SER A 656 -2.43 4.65 -10.72
CA SER A 656 -1.99 3.38 -11.31
C SER A 656 -2.95 2.27 -10.93
N GLY A 657 -3.07 2.00 -9.63
CA GLY A 657 -3.75 0.82 -9.12
C GLY A 657 -2.85 -0.42 -9.21
N THR A 658 -2.81 -1.21 -8.14
CA THR A 658 -2.06 -2.49 -8.11
C THR A 658 -2.95 -3.68 -7.85
N SER A 659 -4.24 -3.48 -7.55
CA SER A 659 -5.19 -4.59 -7.38
C SER A 659 -5.61 -5.17 -8.74
N ASN A 660 -5.82 -4.31 -9.74
CA ASN A 660 -6.01 -4.66 -11.15
C ASN A 660 -4.95 -5.66 -11.64
N MET A 661 -3.66 -5.38 -11.38
CA MET A 661 -2.56 -6.26 -11.75
C MET A 661 -2.68 -7.64 -11.09
N LYS A 662 -3.02 -7.69 -9.80
CA LYS A 662 -3.16 -8.97 -9.06
C LYS A 662 -4.33 -9.78 -9.58
N PHE A 663 -5.45 -9.12 -9.90
CA PHE A 663 -6.63 -9.78 -10.43
C PHE A 663 -6.38 -10.40 -11.81
N ALA A 664 -5.84 -9.63 -12.75
CA ALA A 664 -5.52 -10.12 -14.07
C ALA A 664 -4.48 -11.25 -14.03
N LEU A 665 -3.46 -11.12 -13.16
CA LEU A 665 -2.46 -12.17 -12.93
C LEU A 665 -3.07 -13.49 -12.42
N ASN A 666 -4.22 -13.41 -11.73
CA ASN A 666 -4.96 -14.58 -11.23
C ASN A 666 -6.12 -14.99 -12.15
N GLY A 667 -6.18 -14.49 -13.38
CA GLY A 667 -7.18 -14.88 -14.38
C GLY A 667 -8.57 -14.31 -14.16
N ALA A 668 -8.70 -13.20 -13.44
CA ALA A 668 -9.94 -12.41 -13.47
C ALA A 668 -9.92 -11.47 -14.69
N LEU A 669 -11.02 -11.37 -15.42
CA LEU A 669 -11.18 -10.35 -16.45
C LEU A 669 -11.46 -9.00 -15.78
N THR A 670 -10.90 -7.94 -16.34
CA THR A 670 -11.08 -6.59 -15.79
C THR A 670 -12.25 -5.90 -16.48
N ILE A 671 -13.12 -5.28 -15.69
CA ILE A 671 -14.03 -4.22 -16.14
C ILE A 671 -13.56 -2.90 -15.55
N GLY A 672 -13.35 -1.89 -16.38
CA GLY A 672 -12.73 -0.66 -15.92
C GLY A 672 -12.74 0.47 -16.92
N THR A 673 -12.34 1.64 -16.43
CA THR A 673 -12.09 2.83 -17.24
C THR A 673 -10.67 2.84 -17.78
N LEU A 674 -10.42 3.67 -18.80
CA LEU A 674 -9.07 4.01 -19.27
C LEU A 674 -8.38 4.96 -18.27
N ASP A 675 -7.98 4.39 -17.15
CA ASP A 675 -7.36 5.10 -16.03
C ASP A 675 -6.17 4.33 -15.44
N GLY A 676 -5.22 5.04 -14.86
CA GLY A 676 -4.05 4.46 -14.20
C GLY A 676 -3.33 3.41 -15.05
N ALA A 677 -3.13 2.22 -14.48
CA ALA A 677 -2.48 1.08 -15.14
C ALA A 677 -3.46 0.21 -15.95
N ASN A 678 -4.75 0.52 -15.99
CA ASN A 678 -5.69 -0.20 -16.85
C ASN A 678 -5.37 0.03 -18.34
N VAL A 679 -4.85 1.21 -18.68
CA VAL A 679 -4.38 1.55 -20.03
C VAL A 679 -3.26 0.60 -20.46
N GLU A 680 -2.19 0.54 -19.67
CA GLU A 680 -1.06 -0.37 -19.93
C GLU A 680 -1.51 -1.84 -19.90
N MET A 681 -2.44 -2.22 -19.01
CA MET A 681 -3.00 -3.57 -19.00
C MET A 681 -3.71 -3.89 -20.31
N GLN A 682 -4.54 -2.98 -20.84
CA GLN A 682 -5.21 -3.15 -22.13
C GLN A 682 -4.19 -3.33 -23.27
N GLU A 683 -3.12 -2.53 -23.28
CA GLU A 683 -2.05 -2.63 -24.29
C GLU A 683 -1.36 -4.00 -24.28
N HIS A 684 -1.17 -4.59 -23.10
CA HIS A 684 -0.55 -5.90 -22.96
C HIS A 684 -1.51 -7.08 -23.20
N VAL A 685 -2.73 -7.02 -22.66
CA VAL A 685 -3.68 -8.14 -22.75
C VAL A 685 -4.50 -8.14 -24.03
N GLY A 686 -4.58 -7.00 -24.74
CA GLY A 686 -5.43 -6.79 -25.91
C GLY A 686 -6.82 -6.26 -25.54
N GLU A 687 -7.32 -5.31 -26.34
CA GLU A 687 -8.64 -4.68 -26.14
C GLU A 687 -9.78 -5.70 -26.10
N GLU A 688 -9.67 -6.79 -26.84
CA GLU A 688 -10.69 -7.83 -26.85
C GLU A 688 -10.74 -8.65 -25.56
N ASN A 689 -9.72 -8.58 -24.70
CA ASN A 689 -9.58 -9.39 -23.49
C ASN A 689 -9.80 -8.60 -22.19
N ILE A 690 -10.33 -7.37 -22.30
CA ILE A 690 -10.67 -6.48 -21.19
C ILE A 690 -11.96 -5.71 -21.50
N PHE A 691 -12.76 -5.43 -20.47
CA PHE A 691 -14.02 -4.72 -20.61
C PHE A 691 -13.85 -3.23 -20.28
N ILE A 692 -13.54 -2.42 -21.29
CA ILE A 692 -13.37 -0.97 -21.14
C ILE A 692 -14.69 -0.23 -21.38
N PHE A 693 -14.98 0.75 -20.52
CA PHE A 693 -16.14 1.64 -20.63
C PHE A 693 -15.84 3.05 -20.09
N GLY A 694 -16.81 3.95 -20.22
CA GLY A 694 -16.79 5.28 -19.61
C GLY A 694 -15.99 6.30 -20.41
N ASN A 695 -15.99 7.53 -19.91
CA ASN A 695 -15.24 8.64 -20.49
C ASN A 695 -13.72 8.48 -20.28
N THR A 696 -12.94 8.89 -21.28
CA THR A 696 -11.48 9.10 -21.16
C THR A 696 -11.17 10.29 -20.25
N ALA A 697 -9.91 10.42 -19.79
CA ALA A 697 -9.50 11.54 -18.94
C ALA A 697 -9.74 12.90 -19.62
N GLU A 698 -9.52 12.97 -20.94
CA GLU A 698 -9.79 14.15 -21.75
C GLU A 698 -11.28 14.48 -21.83
N GLU A 699 -12.14 13.47 -22.01
CA GLU A 699 -13.60 13.63 -22.05
C GLU A 699 -14.17 14.04 -20.69
N VAL A 700 -13.64 13.48 -19.58
CA VAL A 700 -13.99 13.88 -18.21
C VAL A 700 -13.75 15.37 -18.02
N GLU A 701 -12.57 15.87 -18.40
CA GLU A 701 -12.22 17.28 -18.30
C GLU A 701 -13.00 18.16 -19.28
N ALA A 702 -13.28 17.67 -20.49
CA ALA A 702 -14.12 18.37 -21.45
C ALA A 702 -15.55 18.56 -20.92
N LEU A 703 -16.13 17.50 -20.31
CA LEU A 703 -17.46 17.54 -19.72
C LEU A 703 -17.53 18.53 -18.54
N ARG A 704 -16.49 18.55 -17.68
CA ARG A 704 -16.35 19.56 -16.61
C ARG A 704 -16.35 20.97 -17.17
N ARG A 705 -15.53 21.25 -18.19
CA ARG A 705 -15.42 22.59 -18.81
C ARG A 705 -16.70 23.04 -19.51
N GLN A 706 -17.48 22.11 -20.06
CA GLN A 706 -18.77 22.39 -20.70
C GLN A 706 -19.90 22.63 -19.68
N GLY A 707 -19.63 22.47 -18.39
CA GLY A 707 -20.61 22.66 -17.33
C GLY A 707 -21.48 21.43 -17.13
N TYR A 708 -20.85 20.30 -16.77
CA TYR A 708 -21.51 19.03 -16.41
C TYR A 708 -22.78 19.22 -15.56
N LYS A 709 -23.91 18.65 -16.01
CA LYS A 709 -25.21 18.69 -15.34
C LYS A 709 -25.69 17.28 -15.00
N PRO A 710 -25.39 16.76 -13.80
CA PRO A 710 -25.74 15.39 -13.43
C PRO A 710 -27.24 15.11 -13.48
N ARG A 711 -28.05 16.12 -13.14
CA ARG A 711 -29.52 16.06 -13.21
C ARG A 711 -30.05 15.64 -14.57
N ASP A 712 -29.40 16.06 -15.66
CA ASP A 712 -29.84 15.70 -17.01
C ASP A 712 -29.71 14.19 -17.26
N TYR A 713 -28.73 13.52 -16.65
CA TYR A 713 -28.56 12.07 -16.73
C TYR A 713 -29.64 11.36 -15.90
N TYR A 714 -29.90 11.85 -14.69
CA TYR A 714 -30.96 11.34 -13.81
C TYR A 714 -32.37 11.45 -14.42
N GLU A 715 -32.64 12.50 -15.22
CA GLU A 715 -33.97 12.71 -15.83
C GLU A 715 -34.16 11.96 -17.15
N LYS A 716 -33.07 11.58 -17.84
CA LYS A 716 -33.13 10.91 -19.15
C LYS A 716 -33.05 9.38 -19.08
N ASP A 717 -32.34 8.84 -18.10
CA ASP A 717 -32.15 7.40 -17.94
C ASP A 717 -33.15 6.84 -16.93
N GLU A 718 -34.14 6.09 -17.41
CA GLU A 718 -35.24 5.56 -16.58
C GLU A 718 -34.77 4.61 -15.49
N GLU A 719 -33.78 3.76 -15.77
CA GLU A 719 -33.23 2.81 -14.79
C GLU A 719 -32.43 3.56 -13.72
N LEU A 720 -31.60 4.52 -14.12
CA LEU A 720 -30.87 5.37 -13.19
C LEU A 720 -31.83 6.15 -12.28
N HIS A 721 -32.90 6.70 -12.87
CA HIS A 721 -33.96 7.41 -12.16
C HIS A 721 -34.59 6.53 -11.09
N GLN A 722 -34.99 5.31 -11.47
CA GLN A 722 -35.59 4.34 -10.56
C GLN A 722 -34.63 3.99 -9.41
N VAL A 723 -33.37 3.66 -9.70
CA VAL A 723 -32.36 3.29 -8.70
C VAL A 723 -32.16 4.40 -7.67
N LEU A 724 -31.91 5.63 -8.13
CA LEU A 724 -31.67 6.77 -7.23
C LEU A 724 -32.94 7.15 -6.45
N THR A 725 -34.13 7.01 -7.06
CA THR A 725 -35.40 7.18 -6.36
C THR A 725 -35.59 6.14 -5.25
N GLN A 726 -35.29 4.87 -5.50
CA GLN A 726 -35.38 3.80 -4.50
C GLN A 726 -34.44 4.05 -3.31
N ILE A 727 -33.21 4.50 -3.58
CA ILE A 727 -32.24 4.88 -2.54
C ILE A 727 -32.77 6.07 -1.72
N GLY A 728 -33.20 7.16 -2.39
CA GLY A 728 -33.63 8.39 -1.73
C GLY A 728 -34.99 8.31 -1.01
N SER A 729 -35.84 7.36 -1.41
CA SER A 729 -37.18 7.11 -0.81
C SER A 729 -37.17 6.09 0.33
N GLY A 730 -36.05 5.40 0.57
CA GLY A 730 -35.92 4.47 1.68
C GLY A 730 -36.27 3.01 1.39
N VAL A 731 -36.27 2.57 0.12
CA VAL A 731 -36.57 1.16 -0.21
C VAL A 731 -35.60 0.19 0.48
N PHE A 732 -34.32 0.57 0.57
CA PHE A 732 -33.28 -0.23 1.23
C PHE A 732 -33.24 -0.04 2.75
N ASN A 733 -33.96 0.96 3.27
CA ASN A 733 -34.13 1.15 4.70
C ASN A 733 -35.48 1.81 5.05
N PRO A 734 -36.55 1.02 5.24
CA PRO A 734 -37.87 1.55 5.57
C PRO A 734 -37.97 2.22 6.95
N GLU A 735 -37.06 1.90 7.88
CA GLU A 735 -37.04 2.45 9.23
C GLU A 735 -36.49 3.89 9.25
N GLU A 736 -35.57 4.20 8.34
CA GLU A 736 -35.00 5.54 8.14
C GLU A 736 -35.05 5.98 6.67
N PRO A 737 -36.25 6.32 6.12
CA PRO A 737 -36.39 6.58 4.68
C PRO A 737 -35.55 7.74 4.13
N GLY A 738 -35.16 8.68 5.00
CA GLY A 738 -34.33 9.82 4.64
C GLY A 738 -32.82 9.57 4.69
N ARG A 739 -32.36 8.37 5.09
CA ARG A 739 -30.96 8.08 5.41
C ARG A 739 -29.96 8.44 4.31
N TYR A 740 -30.33 8.22 3.04
CA TYR A 740 -29.43 8.39 1.89
C TYR A 740 -29.73 9.63 1.04
N ARG A 741 -30.55 10.56 1.52
CA ARG A 741 -30.87 11.79 0.79
C ARG A 741 -29.64 12.61 0.44
N ASP A 742 -28.75 12.84 1.42
CA ASP A 742 -27.52 13.62 1.20
C ASP A 742 -26.61 12.98 0.14
N LEU A 743 -26.57 11.64 0.10
CA LEU A 743 -25.81 10.89 -0.89
C LEU A 743 -26.44 11.07 -2.28
N VAL A 744 -27.76 10.94 -2.41
CA VAL A 744 -28.47 11.18 -3.68
C VAL A 744 -28.33 12.64 -4.13
N ASP A 745 -28.43 13.60 -3.22
CA ASP A 745 -28.26 15.03 -3.50
C ASP A 745 -26.83 15.36 -3.95
N SER A 746 -25.82 14.69 -3.39
CA SER A 746 -24.43 14.86 -3.86
C SER A 746 -24.27 14.50 -5.35
N LEU A 747 -25.02 13.50 -5.81
CA LEU A 747 -25.02 13.07 -7.21
C LEU A 747 -25.86 14.00 -8.10
N ILE A 748 -27.09 14.32 -7.70
CA ILE A 748 -28.03 15.02 -8.59
C ILE A 748 -27.86 16.55 -8.52
N ASN A 749 -27.65 17.07 -7.31
CA ASN A 749 -27.78 18.50 -7.00
C ASN A 749 -26.45 19.20 -6.73
N PHE A 750 -25.43 18.49 -6.23
CA PHE A 750 -24.15 19.08 -5.85
C PHE A 750 -23.00 18.74 -6.82
N GLY A 751 -23.36 18.39 -8.05
CA GLY A 751 -22.44 18.38 -9.18
C GLY A 751 -21.72 17.06 -9.46
N ASP A 752 -21.92 16.01 -8.66
CA ASP A 752 -21.34 14.66 -8.88
C ASP A 752 -19.87 14.77 -9.31
N HIS A 753 -19.02 15.22 -8.38
CA HIS A 753 -17.63 15.58 -8.68
C HIS A 753 -16.87 14.48 -9.44
N TYR A 754 -17.19 13.21 -9.15
CA TYR A 754 -16.57 12.04 -9.75
C TYR A 754 -17.35 11.43 -10.93
N GLN A 755 -18.30 12.18 -11.51
CA GLN A 755 -19.06 11.85 -12.71
C GLN A 755 -19.63 10.42 -12.72
N VAL A 756 -20.15 9.97 -11.58
CA VAL A 756 -20.80 8.66 -11.44
C VAL A 756 -21.99 8.54 -12.40
N LEU A 757 -22.79 9.60 -12.55
CA LEU A 757 -23.98 9.55 -13.41
C LEU A 757 -23.63 9.61 -14.89
N ALA A 758 -22.51 10.23 -15.26
CA ALA A 758 -22.05 10.31 -16.64
C ALA A 758 -21.65 8.94 -17.22
N ASP A 759 -21.01 8.10 -16.40
CA ASP A 759 -20.52 6.78 -16.80
C ASP A 759 -21.51 5.63 -16.48
N TYR A 760 -22.62 5.92 -15.78
CA TYR A 760 -23.56 4.88 -15.33
C TYR A 760 -24.08 4.01 -16.48
N ARG A 761 -24.56 4.62 -17.58
CA ARG A 761 -25.16 3.86 -18.70
C ARG A 761 -24.12 2.99 -19.40
N SER A 762 -22.96 3.54 -19.73
CA SER A 762 -21.88 2.79 -20.38
C SER A 762 -21.36 1.65 -19.50
N TYR A 763 -21.35 1.83 -18.17
CA TYR A 763 -21.03 0.78 -17.21
C TYR A 763 -22.06 -0.36 -17.23
N VAL A 764 -23.36 -0.04 -17.14
CA VAL A 764 -24.44 -1.04 -17.19
C VAL A 764 -24.41 -1.83 -18.50
N ASP A 765 -24.26 -1.14 -19.63
CA ASP A 765 -24.19 -1.79 -20.95
C ASP A 765 -22.94 -2.68 -21.09
N CYS A 766 -21.84 -2.31 -20.44
CA CYS A 766 -20.62 -3.11 -20.40
C CYS A 766 -20.78 -4.36 -19.52
N GLN A 767 -21.50 -4.24 -18.40
CA GLN A 767 -21.85 -5.38 -17.55
C GLN A 767 -22.76 -6.40 -18.25
N ASP A 768 -23.62 -5.96 -19.16
CA ASP A 768 -24.41 -6.86 -20.00
C ASP A 768 -23.52 -7.69 -20.95
N LYS A 769 -22.46 -7.08 -21.52
CA LYS A 769 -21.45 -7.81 -22.33
C LYS A 769 -20.67 -8.84 -21.51
N VAL A 770 -20.41 -8.56 -20.23
CA VAL A 770 -19.79 -9.52 -19.30
C VAL A 770 -20.66 -10.77 -19.18
N ASP A 771 -21.97 -10.59 -18.96
CA ASP A 771 -22.93 -11.70 -18.88
C ASP A 771 -23.01 -12.50 -20.19
N GLU A 772 -22.97 -11.84 -21.34
CA GLU A 772 -22.92 -12.51 -22.66
C GLU A 772 -21.67 -13.36 -22.84
N LEU A 773 -20.50 -12.88 -22.41
CA LEU A 773 -19.26 -13.66 -22.48
C LEU A 773 -19.26 -14.80 -21.47
N TYR A 774 -19.71 -14.59 -20.24
CA TYR A 774 -19.65 -15.61 -19.19
C TYR A 774 -20.53 -16.83 -19.50
N ARG A 775 -21.56 -16.69 -20.34
CA ARG A 775 -22.34 -17.81 -20.90
C ARG A 775 -21.53 -18.70 -21.86
N ARG A 776 -20.35 -18.27 -22.30
CA ARG A 776 -19.43 -18.97 -23.20
C ARG A 776 -18.15 -19.35 -22.44
N PRO A 777 -18.18 -20.42 -21.61
CA PRO A 777 -17.12 -20.72 -20.65
C PRO A 777 -15.75 -21.01 -21.27
N GLU A 778 -15.70 -21.59 -22.48
CA GLU A 778 -14.43 -21.79 -23.19
C GLU A 778 -13.81 -20.46 -23.60
N GLU A 779 -14.61 -19.56 -24.20
CA GLU A 779 -14.13 -18.24 -24.61
C GLU A 779 -13.71 -17.38 -23.42
N TRP A 780 -14.49 -17.40 -22.33
CA TRP A 780 -14.11 -16.75 -21.07
C TRP A 780 -12.75 -17.25 -20.56
N THR A 781 -12.53 -18.57 -20.59
CA THR A 781 -11.28 -19.19 -20.12
C THR A 781 -10.11 -18.80 -20.99
N THR A 782 -10.27 -18.82 -22.31
CA THR A 782 -9.23 -18.37 -23.25
C THR A 782 -8.83 -16.92 -22.96
N LYS A 783 -9.79 -16.02 -22.75
CA LYS A 783 -9.51 -14.62 -22.41
C LYS A 783 -8.81 -14.48 -21.05
N ALA A 784 -9.22 -15.26 -20.05
CA ALA A 784 -8.57 -15.28 -18.74
C ALA A 784 -7.12 -15.78 -18.83
N MET A 785 -6.85 -16.81 -19.64
CA MET A 785 -5.49 -17.30 -19.87
C MET A 785 -4.63 -16.30 -20.63
N LEU A 786 -5.19 -15.61 -21.63
CA LEU A 786 -4.50 -14.53 -22.33
C LEU A 786 -4.18 -13.35 -21.40
N ASN A 787 -5.05 -13.05 -20.42
CA ASN A 787 -4.70 -12.11 -19.36
C ASN A 787 -3.48 -12.62 -18.58
N ILE A 788 -3.56 -13.82 -17.98
CA ILE A 788 -2.45 -14.41 -17.20
C ILE A 788 -1.13 -14.36 -18.00
N ALA A 789 -1.16 -14.81 -19.25
CA ALA A 789 0.02 -14.92 -20.11
C ALA A 789 0.66 -13.56 -20.46
N ASN A 790 -0.11 -12.48 -20.41
CA ASN A 790 0.36 -11.13 -20.77
C ASN A 790 0.69 -10.23 -19.56
N MET A 791 0.54 -10.73 -18.32
CA MET A 791 0.78 -9.93 -17.12
C MET A 791 2.26 -9.83 -16.68
N GLY A 792 3.19 -10.42 -17.43
CA GLY A 792 4.62 -10.46 -17.05
C GLY A 792 5.26 -9.08 -16.80
N TYR A 793 4.86 -8.05 -17.57
CA TYR A 793 5.36 -6.67 -17.42
C TYR A 793 5.07 -6.06 -16.04
N PHE A 794 4.01 -6.50 -15.36
CA PHE A 794 3.55 -5.95 -14.08
C PHE A 794 4.19 -6.62 -12.86
N SER A 795 5.29 -7.38 -13.05
CA SER A 795 6.12 -7.83 -11.93
C SER A 795 6.81 -6.63 -11.28
N SER A 796 6.78 -6.56 -9.94
CA SER A 796 7.58 -5.57 -9.20
C SER A 796 9.08 -5.76 -9.37
N ASP A 797 9.56 -6.91 -9.84
CA ASP A 797 10.98 -7.10 -10.16
C ASP A 797 11.40 -6.23 -11.35
N ARG A 798 10.54 -6.10 -12.37
CA ARG A 798 10.77 -5.22 -13.52
C ARG A 798 10.82 -3.77 -13.07
N THR A 799 9.82 -3.35 -12.29
CA THR A 799 9.77 -2.02 -11.66
C THR A 799 11.06 -1.73 -10.88
N ILE A 800 11.52 -2.64 -10.03
CA ILE A 800 12.74 -2.45 -9.22
C ILE A 800 14.01 -2.41 -10.09
N LYS A 801 14.11 -3.20 -11.15
CA LYS A 801 15.23 -3.11 -12.11
C LYS A 801 15.30 -1.72 -12.73
N GLU A 802 14.16 -1.18 -13.20
CA GLU A 802 14.10 0.17 -13.77
C GLU A 802 14.49 1.26 -12.76
N TYR A 803 14.02 1.18 -11.51
CA TYR A 803 14.47 2.08 -10.45
C TYR A 803 15.97 1.95 -10.19
N ALA A 804 16.49 0.73 -10.08
CA ALA A 804 17.90 0.46 -9.82
C ALA A 804 18.80 1.00 -10.93
N GLU A 805 18.41 0.84 -12.20
CA GLU A 805 19.19 1.26 -13.36
C GLU A 805 19.08 2.76 -13.63
N ASN A 806 17.87 3.32 -13.59
CA ASN A 806 17.61 4.67 -14.09
C ASN A 806 17.57 5.77 -13.02
N ILE A 807 17.45 5.41 -11.74
CA ILE A 807 17.24 6.36 -10.64
C ILE A 807 18.26 6.18 -9.52
N TRP A 808 18.41 4.97 -8.98
CA TRP A 808 19.26 4.71 -7.81
C TRP A 808 20.70 4.38 -8.15
N HIS A 809 20.94 3.82 -9.34
CA HIS A 809 22.23 3.34 -9.82
C HIS A 809 22.89 2.40 -8.80
N ILE A 810 22.19 1.31 -8.46
CA ILE A 810 22.65 0.26 -7.54
C ILE A 810 22.77 -1.09 -8.26
N ASP A 811 23.75 -1.88 -7.85
CA ASP A 811 24.04 -3.19 -8.44
C ASP A 811 23.77 -4.35 -7.45
N PRO A 812 23.45 -5.57 -7.94
CA PRO A 812 23.29 -6.74 -7.10
C PRO A 812 24.57 -7.09 -6.32
N VAL A 813 24.39 -7.51 -5.07
CA VAL A 813 25.47 -7.96 -4.18
C VAL A 813 25.88 -9.38 -4.54
N ARG A 814 27.19 -9.64 -4.58
CA ARG A 814 27.71 -11.02 -4.75
C ARG A 814 27.74 -11.73 -3.39
N LEU A 815 27.06 -12.87 -3.26
CA LEU A 815 26.92 -13.61 -2.00
C LEU A 815 27.85 -14.79 -1.85
#